data_AF-A0A933U5W3-F1
#
_entry.id   AF-A0A933U5W3-F1
#
_cell.length_a   1.000
_cell.length_b   1.000
_cell.length_c   1.000
_cell.angle_alpha   90.00
_cell.angle_beta   90.00
_cell.angle_gamma   90.00
#
_symmetry.space_group_name_H-M   'P 1'
#
loop_
_entity.id
_entity.type
_entity.pdbx_description
1 polymer ?
#
loop_
_entity_poly.entity_id
_entity_poly.type
_entity_poly.pdbx_seq_one_letter_code
_entity_poly.pdbx_strand_id
1 'polypeptide(L)'
;MRIFPLLLALLLVISGGFAQAASPGTAFSYQGRLQEGGAPASGLFDLRLALCDAAEAGSPLALKTNVVAVSNGLFTTTLDFGSGVFNGEARWLEIGVRTNGSGEGFVMLAPRQALPPVPHALFATSAGVAGSVTGQIAENQLPATVARLTGNQTFTGPVSFVNLANQFAGNGAGLLGVNLANVYSGGAVAMTHSFTLAASPVVGTNPAAVVTADLNRDGWPDCVSANFSENTLTVLTNDGRGNLGPASTVPTAATPLALALGDFNADGHPDLACVHPFAQRVSVLTNNGAGALTAAGLWATGSSPSDLAVGDLNGDGRPDLAIANGGEQTLSILLNQGNARFTLTAMPPLAASPFGVAAADVNSDGTIDLACVLASENQIVVLTNDGSAGFRVAGTAPTGEWPRSVIAADVNFDAHPDLLAPSLNDNTVSVLTNNGHGVFLSACLPAVGAEPVSVALADVNADLRPDLVCVNHGGPTLSLLTNAGGGAFRSMATLTTGNGPAVVATTDVNRDGRTDLISANYSANTLSIFLAGQRAAFNGSFDGAFAGSFTGNGAGLSALPAGSLTGTIADARLSRNVALLDAAQTFTQANRLEHAANRFAGRFAGRFIGNGAALTNVPMSALSTGSALRASNSLDAPFWLTVGDSPRAAVVVDFNRDGLPDLVSADYFDGGVTVMTNAGGTNFVVASHDAAHAGTVALAAGDFNGDSWPDLAAANRTDNSVSLLLNDQGARYFRHDSWPVATNPAAVVAFDVIGDGRLGFVVASDGGESALTVFTPSDRPGELFRPLMAGAGKRADFLAAADVNGDGRIDCLTARNDEVLVFTNAGAGVFLLGARYEVGHDARGLGIGDFNQDSEPDFVTVSRAEYVAQVFTNDTRGRFALATTVPTDPYPNALLVTDFNGDGRLDLVVTCNGESLTLFADRGANQFQRYATLETHDCFSLADGDLNGDGRMDLVSAHPNHDLLGVFLSRLLLTTSGQFSGSFAGDGAGLTGVVPTSNSVDTAALTASAVTTANLADRSVTTSKLADEAVTTIKLAPQSVMRPQIADNAVNGLKLADGAVNTNHLSASAVTAAHLRSDPQSLARVSGGVMHNSGGAIGIGTESPGYTLHVNGSVAGVGNYNALSDARYKTNVMPLTNALAKVLALRGVSFDWRRTEFPEKNFSTARQLGLIAQDVASVVPEAVTQDAAGDHSLAYADLVPLLIEAIQEQQRAVRANEAEIRTLKELLKNPSRWPISSQTVNTLNGR
;
A
#
# COMPACT_ATOMS: atom_id res chain seq x y z
N MET A 1 60.43 46.66 -25.18
CA MET A 1 61.56 47.56 -25.48
C MET A 1 62.14 47.13 -26.83
N ARG A 2 62.45 48.09 -27.73
CA ARG A 2 62.27 47.99 -29.20
C ARG A 2 60.79 48.04 -29.64
N ILE A 3 60.37 48.69 -30.74
CA ILE A 3 60.60 50.03 -31.36
C ILE A 3 59.81 50.04 -32.70
N PHE A 4 59.00 51.09 -32.98
CA PHE A 4 58.49 51.62 -34.28
C PHE A 4 58.09 50.69 -35.46
N PRO A 5 57.15 51.08 -36.36
CA PRO A 5 56.00 52.02 -36.28
C PRO A 5 54.65 51.31 -36.64
N LEU A 6 53.44 51.86 -36.46
CA LEU A 6 52.97 53.12 -35.87
C LEU A 6 53.08 54.44 -36.68
N LEU A 7 52.85 54.42 -38.01
CA LEU A 7 52.44 55.63 -38.78
C LEU A 7 51.78 55.34 -40.16
N LEU A 8 50.76 54.47 -40.27
CA LEU A 8 49.95 54.39 -41.53
C LEU A 8 48.51 53.82 -41.39
N ALA A 9 47.88 53.85 -40.21
CA ALA A 9 46.51 53.33 -40.05
C ALA A 9 45.66 54.05 -38.99
N LEU A 10 45.95 55.31 -38.69
CA LEU A 10 45.07 56.16 -37.87
C LEU A 10 44.29 57.12 -38.78
N LEU A 11 42.95 57.03 -38.71
CA LEU A 11 41.97 58.02 -39.20
C LEU A 11 42.00 58.42 -40.69
N LEU A 12 41.09 57.83 -41.47
CA LEU A 12 40.03 58.53 -42.22
C LEU A 12 38.92 57.49 -42.49
N VAL A 13 37.79 57.47 -41.74
CA VAL A 13 36.61 58.36 -41.86
C VAL A 13 35.66 57.93 -42.99
N ILE A 14 34.48 57.45 -42.56
CA ILE A 14 33.15 57.61 -43.19
C ILE A 14 33.00 57.26 -44.68
N SER A 15 32.29 56.15 -44.97
CA SER A 15 30.98 56.22 -45.66
C SER A 15 30.34 54.82 -45.80
N GLY A 16 29.01 54.78 -45.79
CA GLY A 16 28.16 53.58 -45.71
C GLY A 16 28.46 52.43 -46.69
N GLY A 17 28.13 51.23 -46.21
CA GLY A 17 28.13 49.98 -46.97
C GLY A 17 27.39 48.91 -46.16
N PHE A 18 26.06 48.85 -46.31
CA PHE A 18 25.23 47.84 -45.67
C PHE A 18 25.69 46.44 -46.11
N ALA A 19 26.29 45.66 -45.20
CA ALA A 19 26.35 44.21 -45.34
C ALA A 19 25.01 43.66 -44.81
N GLN A 20 24.24 43.04 -45.70
CA GLN A 20 22.89 42.55 -45.41
C GLN A 20 22.83 41.68 -44.15
N ALA A 21 21.73 41.82 -43.42
CA ALA A 21 21.30 40.81 -42.45
C ALA A 21 21.30 39.42 -43.12
N ALA A 22 21.62 38.39 -42.33
CA ALA A 22 21.45 37.00 -42.75
C ALA A 22 20.03 36.82 -43.32
N SER A 23 19.90 36.10 -44.43
CA SER A 23 18.63 36.07 -45.18
C SER A 23 17.49 35.63 -44.27
N PRO A 24 16.40 36.42 -44.17
CA PRO A 24 15.23 36.03 -43.39
C PRO A 24 14.69 34.69 -43.90
N GLY A 25 14.20 33.84 -43.00
CA GLY A 25 13.71 32.52 -43.33
C GLY A 25 12.68 32.56 -44.46
N THR A 26 12.79 31.64 -45.42
CA THR A 26 11.88 31.56 -46.58
C THR A 26 10.46 31.16 -46.20
N ALA A 27 10.30 30.60 -44.99
CA ALA A 27 9.06 30.21 -44.37
C ALA A 27 8.54 31.28 -43.40
N PHE A 28 7.26 31.65 -43.52
CA PHE A 28 6.55 32.53 -42.58
C PHE A 28 5.20 31.93 -42.18
N SER A 29 4.73 32.22 -40.97
CA SER A 29 3.42 31.77 -40.51
C SER A 29 2.31 32.71 -40.99
N TYR A 30 1.29 32.15 -41.63
CA TYR A 30 0.10 32.88 -42.07
C TYR A 30 -1.12 32.42 -41.27
N GLN A 31 -1.81 33.38 -40.67
CA GLN A 31 -3.05 33.15 -39.91
C GLN A 31 -4.23 33.82 -40.63
N GLY A 32 -5.31 33.07 -40.80
CA GLY A 32 -6.49 33.52 -41.52
C GLY A 32 -7.79 33.06 -40.89
N ARG A 33 -8.89 33.71 -41.31
CA ARG A 33 -10.25 33.33 -40.93
C ARG A 33 -11.09 33.00 -42.16
N LEU A 34 -11.66 31.80 -42.20
CA LEU A 34 -12.53 31.28 -43.24
C LEU A 34 -13.98 31.23 -42.77
N GLN A 35 -14.91 31.58 -43.67
CA GLN A 35 -16.34 31.41 -43.47
C GLN A 35 -16.95 30.60 -44.61
N GLU A 36 -17.88 29.71 -44.24
CA GLU A 36 -18.67 28.90 -45.15
C GLU A 36 -20.15 29.24 -44.95
N GLY A 37 -20.82 29.66 -46.02
CA GLY A 37 -22.24 30.06 -45.94
C GLY A 37 -22.55 31.25 -45.01
N GLY A 38 -21.53 32.01 -44.60
CA GLY A 38 -21.65 33.12 -43.63
C GLY A 38 -21.43 32.73 -42.16
N ALA A 39 -21.18 31.45 -41.87
CA ALA A 39 -20.79 30.96 -40.54
C ALA A 39 -19.28 30.62 -40.50
N PRO A 40 -18.62 30.56 -39.33
CA PRO A 40 -17.21 30.17 -39.23
C PRO A 40 -16.98 28.72 -39.69
N ALA A 41 -16.12 28.52 -40.69
CA ALA A 41 -15.88 27.20 -41.27
C ALA A 41 -15.09 26.28 -40.31
N SER A 42 -15.35 24.97 -40.34
CA SER A 42 -14.57 23.99 -39.55
C SER A 42 -14.35 22.70 -40.34
N GLY A 43 -13.11 22.20 -40.37
CA GLY A 43 -12.72 21.03 -41.17
C GLY A 43 -11.35 21.17 -41.82
N LEU A 44 -11.01 20.23 -42.72
CA LEU A 44 -9.80 20.29 -43.56
C LEU A 44 -10.14 20.91 -44.91
N PHE A 45 -9.38 21.93 -45.31
CA PHE A 45 -9.54 22.62 -46.58
C PHE A 45 -8.23 22.57 -47.38
N ASP A 46 -8.33 22.43 -48.70
CA ASP A 46 -7.21 22.73 -49.59
C ASP A 46 -7.14 24.25 -49.76
N LEU A 47 -6.02 24.85 -49.35
CA LEU A 47 -5.69 26.23 -49.67
C LEU A 47 -4.73 26.26 -50.86
N ARG A 48 -5.21 26.74 -52.02
CA ARG A 48 -4.38 27.09 -53.17
C ARG A 48 -3.85 28.50 -52.98
N LEU A 49 -2.56 28.64 -52.72
CA LEU A 49 -1.90 29.88 -52.35
C LEU A 49 -0.96 30.30 -53.49
N ALA A 50 -1.34 31.36 -54.18
CA ALA A 50 -0.62 31.91 -55.33
C ALA A 50 0.04 33.24 -54.94
N LEU A 51 1.34 33.35 -55.18
CA LEU A 51 2.07 34.60 -54.99
C LEU A 51 2.16 35.37 -56.33
N CYS A 52 1.75 36.63 -56.31
CA CYS A 52 1.60 37.47 -57.49
C CYS A 52 2.40 38.78 -57.37
N ASP A 53 2.78 39.33 -58.52
CA ASP A 53 3.49 40.60 -58.70
C ASP A 53 2.56 41.83 -58.80
N ALA A 54 1.25 41.61 -58.93
CA ALA A 54 0.24 42.67 -59.00
C ALA A 54 -1.06 42.29 -58.26
N ALA A 55 -1.79 43.33 -57.83
CA ALA A 55 -2.99 43.20 -57.00
C ALA A 55 -4.19 42.52 -57.69
N GLU A 56 -4.36 42.66 -59.01
CA GLU A 56 -5.60 42.25 -59.70
C GLU A 56 -5.41 41.50 -61.03
N ALA A 57 -4.25 41.57 -61.69
CA ALA A 57 -4.01 40.88 -62.97
C ALA A 57 -2.56 40.41 -63.09
N GLY A 58 -2.35 39.11 -63.36
CA GLY A 58 -1.03 38.50 -63.52
C GLY A 58 -1.07 36.98 -63.28
N SER A 59 -0.15 36.24 -63.89
CA SER A 59 0.08 34.82 -63.60
C SER A 59 0.92 34.68 -62.32
N PRO A 60 0.67 33.68 -61.45
CA PRO A 60 1.39 33.57 -60.19
C PRO A 60 2.87 33.23 -60.40
N LEU A 61 3.74 33.94 -59.68
CA LEU A 61 5.20 33.74 -59.62
C LEU A 61 5.56 32.40 -58.96
N ALA A 62 4.78 32.02 -57.93
CA ALA A 62 4.90 30.77 -57.22
C ALA A 62 3.50 30.29 -56.81
N LEU A 63 3.28 28.98 -56.82
CA LEU A 63 2.03 28.36 -56.42
C LEU A 63 2.29 27.23 -55.43
N LYS A 64 1.57 27.23 -54.32
CA LYS A 64 1.59 26.16 -53.32
C LYS A 64 0.16 25.74 -53.02
N THR A 65 -0.06 24.46 -52.79
CA THR A 65 -1.33 23.95 -52.25
C THR A 65 -1.05 23.31 -50.90
N ASN A 66 -1.64 23.86 -49.84
CA ASN A 66 -1.52 23.33 -48.48
C ASN A 66 -2.87 22.75 -48.06
N VAL A 67 -2.87 21.55 -47.48
CA VAL A 67 -4.01 21.09 -46.67
C VAL A 67 -3.92 21.81 -45.32
N VAL A 68 -5.01 22.45 -44.90
CA VAL A 68 -5.03 23.25 -43.67
C VAL A 68 -6.26 22.89 -42.83
N ALA A 69 -6.03 22.67 -41.54
CA ALA A 69 -7.08 22.50 -40.55
C ALA A 69 -7.64 23.86 -40.12
N VAL A 70 -8.95 24.00 -40.22
CA VAL A 70 -9.71 25.19 -39.82
C VAL A 70 -10.62 24.80 -38.66
N SER A 71 -10.63 25.59 -37.58
CA SER A 71 -11.48 25.37 -36.41
C SER A 71 -12.16 26.66 -35.99
N ASN A 72 -13.50 26.67 -35.93
CA ASN A 72 -14.32 27.87 -35.68
C ASN A 72 -13.93 29.07 -36.57
N GLY A 73 -13.64 28.78 -37.83
CA GLY A 73 -13.15 29.68 -38.86
C GLY A 73 -11.67 29.99 -38.82
N LEU A 74 -10.95 29.77 -37.71
CA LEU A 74 -9.53 30.13 -37.58
C LEU A 74 -8.61 29.03 -38.12
N PHE A 75 -7.52 29.43 -38.77
CA PHE A 75 -6.45 28.52 -39.18
C PHE A 75 -5.07 29.18 -39.14
N THR A 76 -4.04 28.35 -39.00
CA THR A 76 -2.62 28.72 -39.15
C THR A 76 -1.97 27.77 -40.15
N THR A 77 -1.12 28.29 -41.04
CA THR A 77 -0.31 27.47 -41.94
C THR A 77 1.03 28.13 -42.22
N THR A 78 2.09 27.34 -42.37
CA THR A 78 3.42 27.84 -42.70
C THR A 78 3.60 27.92 -44.21
N LEU A 79 3.86 29.12 -44.72
CA LEU A 79 4.05 29.40 -46.13
C LEU A 79 5.54 29.55 -46.42
N ASP A 80 6.04 28.68 -47.28
CA ASP A 80 7.40 28.75 -47.81
C ASP A 80 7.31 28.62 -49.32
N PHE A 81 7.71 29.66 -50.03
CA PHE A 81 7.73 29.75 -51.49
C PHE A 81 9.14 29.57 -52.08
N GLY A 82 10.14 29.28 -51.24
CA GLY A 82 11.54 29.10 -51.61
C GLY A 82 12.35 30.39 -51.65
N SER A 83 13.68 30.24 -51.66
CA SER A 83 14.63 31.35 -51.69
C SER A 83 14.60 32.10 -53.02
N GLY A 84 14.50 33.42 -52.98
CA GLY A 84 14.60 34.32 -54.14
C GLY A 84 13.28 34.90 -54.66
N VAL A 85 12.13 34.46 -54.14
CA VAL A 85 10.81 34.96 -54.58
C VAL A 85 10.47 36.34 -53.95
N PHE A 86 10.87 36.54 -52.70
CA PHE A 86 10.87 37.82 -52.00
C PHE A 86 12.22 38.52 -52.22
N ASN A 87 12.26 39.46 -53.17
CA ASN A 87 13.47 40.16 -53.60
C ASN A 87 13.52 41.65 -53.17
N GLY A 88 12.69 42.04 -52.19
CA GLY A 88 12.54 43.42 -51.72
C GLY A 88 11.37 44.18 -52.35
N GLU A 89 10.79 43.68 -53.45
CA GLU A 89 9.59 44.25 -54.07
C GLU A 89 8.30 43.76 -53.40
N ALA A 90 7.23 44.57 -53.48
CA ALA A 90 5.92 44.21 -52.95
C ALA A 90 5.32 42.98 -53.65
N ARG A 91 4.52 42.19 -52.91
CA ARG A 91 3.87 40.97 -53.40
C ARG A 91 2.42 40.89 -52.93
N TRP A 92 1.61 40.12 -53.65
CA TRP A 92 0.22 39.85 -53.29
C TRP A 92 -0.05 38.35 -53.21
N LEU A 93 -0.78 37.94 -52.18
CA LEU A 93 -1.22 36.56 -51.95
C LEU A 93 -2.67 36.40 -52.42
N GLU A 94 -2.86 35.53 -53.41
CA GLU A 94 -4.16 35.04 -53.87
C GLU A 94 -4.47 33.72 -53.17
N ILE A 95 -5.67 33.59 -52.62
CA ILE A 95 -6.08 32.43 -51.82
C ILE A 95 -7.31 31.78 -52.47
N GLY A 96 -7.14 30.58 -53.00
CA GLY A 96 -8.22 29.69 -53.37
C GLY A 96 -8.55 28.71 -52.26
N VAL A 97 -9.84 28.48 -52.00
CA VAL A 97 -10.36 27.51 -51.02
C VAL A 97 -11.20 26.45 -51.72
N ARG A 98 -11.08 25.21 -51.24
CA ARG A 98 -12.12 24.16 -51.37
C ARG A 98 -12.00 23.19 -50.20
N THR A 99 -13.00 22.36 -49.95
CA THR A 99 -12.87 21.23 -49.02
C THR A 99 -11.75 20.28 -49.47
N ASN A 100 -10.95 19.80 -48.53
CA ASN A 100 -9.78 18.95 -48.81
C ASN A 100 -10.19 17.71 -49.63
N GLY A 101 -9.55 17.53 -50.79
CA GLY A 101 -9.80 16.38 -51.67
C GLY A 101 -11.09 16.44 -52.48
N SER A 102 -11.85 17.55 -52.48
CA SER A 102 -12.99 17.68 -53.38
C SER A 102 -12.54 17.79 -54.84
N GLY A 103 -13.29 17.15 -55.76
CA GLY A 103 -13.05 17.22 -57.20
C GLY A 103 -13.40 18.58 -57.82
N GLU A 104 -13.92 19.51 -57.02
CA GLU A 104 -14.39 20.81 -57.47
C GLU A 104 -13.24 21.83 -57.62
N GLY A 105 -13.53 22.90 -58.38
CA GLY A 105 -12.61 24.01 -58.58
C GLY A 105 -12.47 24.85 -57.30
N PHE A 106 -11.28 25.41 -57.09
CA PHE A 106 -11.04 26.33 -55.97
C PHE A 106 -11.85 27.62 -56.12
N VAL A 107 -12.57 27.99 -55.07
CA VAL A 107 -13.24 29.30 -54.93
C VAL A 107 -12.19 30.34 -54.53
N MET A 108 -12.00 31.39 -55.34
CA MET A 108 -11.03 32.44 -55.02
C MET A 108 -11.59 33.42 -53.99
N LEU A 109 -10.81 33.69 -52.93
CA LEU A 109 -11.07 34.74 -51.96
C LEU A 109 -10.50 36.05 -52.51
N ALA A 110 -11.34 37.08 -52.64
CA ALA A 110 -10.98 38.39 -53.16
C ALA A 110 -11.25 39.50 -52.12
N PRO A 111 -10.46 40.60 -52.11
CA PRO A 111 -9.30 40.89 -52.97
C PRO A 111 -8.02 40.14 -52.55
N ARG A 112 -6.98 40.14 -53.41
CA ARG A 112 -5.66 39.60 -53.06
C ARG A 112 -5.05 40.40 -51.90
N GLN A 113 -4.38 39.70 -50.97
CA GLN A 113 -3.80 40.33 -49.79
C GLN A 113 -2.37 40.83 -50.06
N ALA A 114 -2.04 42.06 -49.69
CA ALA A 114 -0.68 42.57 -49.81
C ALA A 114 0.25 41.94 -48.76
N LEU A 115 1.45 41.53 -49.18
CA LEU A 115 2.52 41.06 -48.30
C LEU A 115 3.64 42.12 -48.22
N PRO A 116 4.24 42.36 -47.04
CA PRO A 116 5.43 43.19 -46.90
C PRO A 116 6.64 42.54 -47.59
N PRO A 117 7.69 43.32 -47.93
CA PRO A 117 8.90 42.80 -48.60
C PRO A 117 9.64 41.69 -47.85
N VAL A 118 9.45 41.60 -46.54
CA VAL A 118 9.98 40.53 -45.67
C VAL A 118 8.89 40.12 -44.68
N PRO A 119 8.08 39.08 -44.98
CA PRO A 119 7.07 38.56 -44.06
C PRO A 119 7.69 37.59 -43.06
N HIS A 120 7.34 37.73 -41.77
CA HIS A 120 7.74 36.79 -40.70
C HIS A 120 6.51 36.13 -40.05
N ALA A 121 5.48 36.92 -39.78
CA ALA A 121 4.12 36.45 -39.48
C ALA A 121 3.12 37.44 -40.08
N LEU A 122 1.98 36.94 -40.56
CA LEU A 122 0.93 37.77 -41.16
C LEU A 122 -0.47 37.35 -40.70
N PHE A 123 -1.28 38.37 -40.39
CA PHE A 123 -2.65 38.23 -39.92
C PHE A 123 -3.62 38.93 -40.89
N ALA A 124 -4.59 38.19 -41.42
CA ALA A 124 -5.62 38.74 -42.30
C ALA A 124 -6.80 39.33 -41.48
N THR A 125 -6.99 40.64 -41.54
CA THR A 125 -7.98 41.38 -40.73
C THR A 125 -9.43 41.29 -41.23
N SER A 126 -9.71 40.64 -42.36
CA SER A 126 -11.06 40.51 -42.93
C SER A 126 -11.30 39.13 -43.55
N ALA A 127 -12.51 38.60 -43.37
CA ALA A 127 -12.89 37.26 -43.79
C ALA A 127 -13.40 37.24 -45.25
N GLY A 128 -12.84 36.34 -46.06
CA GLY A 128 -13.42 35.99 -47.36
C GLY A 128 -14.52 34.94 -47.19
N VAL A 129 -15.68 35.15 -47.81
CA VAL A 129 -16.80 34.22 -47.78
C VAL A 129 -16.71 33.26 -48.97
N ALA A 130 -16.48 31.97 -48.70
CA ALA A 130 -16.63 30.93 -49.71
C ALA A 130 -18.09 30.44 -49.75
N GLY A 131 -18.62 30.23 -50.96
CA GLY A 131 -19.92 29.58 -51.13
C GLY A 131 -19.83 28.10 -50.74
N SER A 132 -20.83 27.61 -49.99
CA SER A 132 -21.06 26.22 -49.54
C SER A 132 -20.35 25.14 -50.38
N VAL A 133 -19.43 24.37 -49.79
CA VAL A 133 -18.70 23.28 -50.47
C VAL A 133 -18.93 21.94 -49.77
N THR A 134 -19.87 21.15 -50.26
CA THR A 134 -20.25 19.86 -49.65
C THR A 134 -19.59 18.64 -50.31
N GLY A 135 -19.06 17.71 -49.51
CA GLY A 135 -18.46 16.46 -49.99
C GLY A 135 -18.12 15.48 -48.87
N GLN A 136 -18.13 14.18 -49.16
CA GLN A 136 -17.75 13.10 -48.23
C GLN A 136 -16.34 12.59 -48.53
N ILE A 137 -15.56 12.26 -47.49
CA ILE A 137 -14.19 11.77 -47.61
C ILE A 137 -14.17 10.25 -47.81
N ALA A 138 -13.38 9.78 -48.78
CA ALA A 138 -13.26 8.36 -49.10
C ALA A 138 -12.34 7.60 -48.13
N GLU A 139 -12.71 6.35 -47.87
CA GLU A 139 -12.17 5.44 -46.84
C GLU A 139 -10.65 5.15 -46.97
N ASN A 140 -10.12 5.26 -48.19
CA ASN A 140 -8.72 5.00 -48.55
C ASN A 140 -7.80 6.24 -48.42
N GLN A 141 -8.26 7.33 -47.80
CA GLN A 141 -7.49 8.56 -47.57
C GLN A 141 -7.10 8.78 -46.10
N LEU A 142 -7.31 7.80 -45.22
CA LEU A 142 -6.82 7.82 -43.84
C LEU A 142 -5.32 7.44 -43.78
N PRO A 143 -4.50 8.06 -42.90
CA PRO A 143 -3.07 7.76 -42.81
C PRO A 143 -2.78 6.31 -42.43
N ALA A 144 -1.68 5.74 -42.95
CA ALA A 144 -1.28 4.35 -42.73
C ALA A 144 -0.94 3.97 -41.27
N THR A 145 -0.86 4.95 -40.36
CA THR A 145 -0.74 4.74 -38.92
C THR A 145 -2.07 4.43 -38.23
N VAL A 146 -3.21 4.58 -38.90
CA VAL A 146 -4.54 4.27 -38.37
C VAL A 146 -5.00 2.91 -38.91
N ALA A 147 -4.80 1.85 -38.12
CA ALA A 147 -5.27 0.51 -38.47
C ALA A 147 -6.80 0.46 -38.42
N ARG A 148 -7.44 0.16 -39.56
CA ARG A 148 -8.90 -0.05 -39.65
C ARG A 148 -9.20 -1.53 -39.57
N LEU A 149 -9.97 -1.93 -38.56
CA LEU A 149 -10.36 -3.31 -38.32
C LEU A 149 -11.76 -3.55 -38.88
N THR A 150 -11.83 -4.32 -39.95
CA THR A 150 -13.10 -4.81 -40.52
C THR A 150 -13.26 -6.30 -40.21
N GLY A 151 -14.14 -6.62 -39.26
CA GLY A 151 -14.43 -7.99 -38.83
C GLY A 151 -14.05 -8.28 -37.38
N ASN A 152 -14.48 -9.43 -36.89
CA ASN A 152 -14.29 -9.86 -35.50
C ASN A 152 -12.82 -10.30 -35.28
N GLN A 153 -12.08 -9.59 -34.43
CA GLN A 153 -10.66 -9.85 -34.14
C GLN A 153 -10.35 -9.63 -32.65
N THR A 154 -9.41 -10.41 -32.12
CA THR A 154 -9.04 -10.42 -30.69
C THR A 154 -7.56 -10.07 -30.54
N PHE A 155 -7.23 -9.19 -29.58
CA PHE A 155 -5.86 -8.72 -29.32
C PHE A 155 -5.35 -9.21 -27.97
N THR A 156 -4.05 -9.45 -27.89
CA THR A 156 -3.32 -9.90 -26.69
C THR A 156 -2.13 -8.99 -26.34
N GLY A 157 -2.17 -7.72 -26.75
CA GLY A 157 -1.14 -6.71 -26.47
C GLY A 157 -1.64 -5.26 -26.71
N PRO A 158 -0.87 -4.24 -26.30
CA PRO A 158 -1.29 -2.83 -26.34
C PRO A 158 -1.34 -2.24 -27.77
N VAL A 159 -2.35 -1.41 -28.05
CA VAL A 159 -2.56 -0.77 -29.37
C VAL A 159 -3.10 0.66 -29.21
N SER A 160 -2.38 1.65 -29.74
CA SER A 160 -2.76 3.07 -29.73
C SER A 160 -3.51 3.51 -31.00
N PHE A 161 -4.47 4.44 -30.86
CA PHE A 161 -5.18 5.13 -31.96
C PHE A 161 -6.06 4.25 -32.87
N VAL A 162 -7.12 3.66 -32.30
CA VAL A 162 -8.12 2.87 -33.04
C VAL A 162 -9.44 3.64 -33.19
N ASN A 163 -10.07 3.55 -34.36
CA ASN A 163 -11.40 4.12 -34.64
C ASN A 163 -12.41 2.97 -34.82
N LEU A 164 -13.43 2.91 -33.97
CA LEU A 164 -14.34 1.77 -33.81
C LEU A 164 -15.73 2.10 -34.37
N ALA A 165 -16.21 1.29 -35.33
CA ALA A 165 -17.45 1.56 -36.06
C ALA A 165 -18.59 0.54 -35.86
N ASN A 166 -18.38 -0.55 -35.11
CA ASN A 166 -19.39 -1.60 -34.87
C ASN A 166 -19.22 -2.24 -33.48
N GLN A 167 -18.95 -3.55 -33.40
CA GLN A 167 -18.80 -4.31 -32.16
C GLN A 167 -17.33 -4.49 -31.75
N PHE A 168 -17.09 -4.58 -30.44
CA PHE A 168 -15.77 -4.80 -29.84
C PHE A 168 -15.85 -5.97 -28.85
N ALA A 169 -14.83 -6.84 -28.86
CA ALA A 169 -14.69 -7.95 -27.92
C ALA A 169 -13.28 -8.01 -27.33
N GLY A 170 -13.15 -7.73 -26.03
CA GLY A 170 -11.88 -7.67 -25.31
C GLY A 170 -12.01 -7.02 -23.93
N ASN A 171 -10.92 -6.95 -23.16
CA ASN A 171 -10.88 -6.36 -21.81
C ASN A 171 -10.61 -4.84 -21.78
N GLY A 172 -10.36 -4.22 -22.94
CA GLY A 172 -10.03 -2.79 -23.06
C GLY A 172 -8.64 -2.38 -22.56
N ALA A 173 -7.85 -3.29 -21.98
CA ALA A 173 -6.54 -2.98 -21.43
C ALA A 173 -5.54 -2.64 -22.54
N GLY A 174 -5.18 -1.36 -22.64
CA GLY A 174 -4.22 -0.85 -23.64
C GLY A 174 -4.83 -0.01 -24.78
N LEU A 175 -6.13 0.27 -24.77
CA LEU A 175 -6.73 1.25 -25.69
C LEU A 175 -6.50 2.69 -25.19
N LEU A 176 -5.51 3.36 -25.78
CA LEU A 176 -5.21 4.77 -25.52
C LEU A 176 -5.43 5.61 -26.80
N GLY A 177 -6.02 6.80 -26.64
CA GLY A 177 -6.27 7.73 -27.75
C GLY A 177 -7.49 7.36 -28.62
N VAL A 178 -8.55 6.80 -28.05
CA VAL A 178 -9.82 6.55 -28.78
C VAL A 178 -10.55 7.88 -28.99
N ASN A 179 -10.60 8.35 -30.24
CA ASN A 179 -11.30 9.58 -30.60
C ASN A 179 -12.73 9.26 -31.07
N LEU A 180 -13.70 9.32 -30.15
CA LEU A 180 -15.13 9.25 -30.44
C LEU A 180 -15.63 10.58 -31.05
N ALA A 181 -15.09 10.92 -32.23
CA ALA A 181 -15.47 12.11 -32.97
C ALA A 181 -16.87 11.96 -33.57
N ASN A 182 -17.91 12.28 -32.78
CA ASN A 182 -19.08 13.10 -33.14
C ASN A 182 -20.27 12.89 -32.18
N VAL A 183 -20.19 13.39 -30.94
CA VAL A 183 -21.39 13.79 -30.17
C VAL A 183 -21.10 15.07 -29.37
N TYR A 184 -21.45 16.23 -29.92
CA TYR A 184 -21.93 17.36 -29.11
C TYR A 184 -23.39 17.02 -28.76
N SER A 185 -23.94 17.30 -27.57
CA SER A 185 -23.79 18.55 -26.81
C SER A 185 -24.03 18.39 -25.30
N GLY A 186 -23.19 19.02 -24.47
CA GLY A 186 -23.50 19.31 -23.05
C GLY A 186 -23.10 18.20 -22.07
N GLY A 187 -22.01 18.43 -21.33
CA GLY A 187 -21.54 17.54 -20.26
C GLY A 187 -20.01 17.53 -20.17
N ALA A 188 -19.46 17.71 -18.97
CA ALA A 188 -18.04 18.00 -18.77
C ALA A 188 -17.13 16.75 -18.78
N VAL A 189 -15.86 16.99 -19.07
CA VAL A 189 -14.73 16.11 -18.71
C VAL A 189 -14.70 15.95 -17.18
N ALA A 190 -14.31 14.79 -16.66
CA ALA A 190 -13.85 14.70 -15.28
C ALA A 190 -12.72 13.67 -15.11
N MET A 191 -12.14 13.72 -13.91
CA MET A 191 -10.71 13.58 -13.68
C MET A 191 -10.33 12.26 -12.99
N THR A 192 -9.03 11.98 -13.05
CA THR A 192 -8.33 10.94 -12.29
C THR A 192 -7.90 11.38 -10.88
N HIS A 193 -8.17 12.64 -10.50
CA HIS A 193 -7.76 13.24 -9.22
C HIS A 193 -8.91 14.03 -8.58
N SER A 194 -8.96 14.05 -7.24
CA SER A 194 -10.05 14.67 -6.48
C SER A 194 -9.59 15.34 -5.19
N PHE A 195 -10.10 16.54 -4.93
CA PHE A 195 -9.86 17.25 -3.67
C PHE A 195 -11.00 16.99 -2.69
N THR A 196 -10.67 16.63 -1.46
CA THR A 196 -11.64 16.43 -0.37
C THR A 196 -11.39 17.46 0.72
N LEU A 197 -12.39 18.27 1.07
CA LEU A 197 -12.32 19.18 2.22
C LEU A 197 -12.17 18.35 3.51
N ALA A 198 -10.98 18.33 4.08
CA ALA A 198 -10.65 17.53 5.26
C ALA A 198 -10.99 18.26 6.56
N ALA A 199 -10.72 19.57 6.62
CA ALA A 199 -11.00 20.39 7.79
C ALA A 199 -11.21 21.87 7.43
N SER A 200 -11.93 22.57 8.32
CA SER A 200 -12.11 24.02 8.28
C SER A 200 -11.82 24.63 9.66
N PRO A 201 -10.54 24.70 10.09
CA PRO A 201 -10.19 25.21 11.41
C PRO A 201 -10.56 26.68 11.54
N VAL A 202 -11.04 27.07 12.71
CA VAL A 202 -11.31 28.47 13.06
C VAL A 202 -9.99 29.16 13.39
N VAL A 203 -9.78 30.33 12.80
CA VAL A 203 -8.62 31.21 13.06
C VAL A 203 -9.13 32.55 13.60
N GLY A 204 -8.27 33.57 13.68
CA GLY A 204 -8.72 34.89 14.12
C GLY A 204 -9.61 35.59 13.09
N THR A 205 -10.17 36.73 13.47
CA THR A 205 -11.08 37.49 12.60
C THR A 205 -10.41 38.04 11.34
N ASN A 206 -11.10 37.82 10.22
CA ASN A 206 -10.73 38.23 8.87
C ASN A 206 -9.34 37.73 8.43
N PRO A 207 -9.15 36.41 8.24
CA PRO A 207 -7.89 35.86 7.73
C PRO A 207 -7.65 36.32 6.29
N ALA A 208 -6.61 37.12 6.09
CA ALA A 208 -6.30 37.80 4.82
C ALA A 208 -5.16 37.14 4.03
N ALA A 209 -4.21 36.50 4.71
CA ALA A 209 -3.12 35.76 4.11
C ALA A 209 -2.90 34.41 4.81
N VAL A 210 -2.35 33.43 4.09
CA VAL A 210 -1.95 32.11 4.60
C VAL A 210 -0.66 31.66 3.91
N VAL A 211 0.27 31.10 4.68
CA VAL A 211 1.52 30.50 4.18
C VAL A 211 1.80 29.19 4.90
N THR A 212 2.60 28.32 4.28
CA THR A 212 2.95 26.99 4.82
C THR A 212 4.45 26.73 4.80
N ALA A 213 4.97 26.17 5.89
CA ALA A 213 6.37 25.78 6.05
C ALA A 213 6.52 24.89 7.28
N ASP A 214 7.53 24.02 7.31
CA ASP A 214 7.94 23.30 8.52
C ASP A 214 8.61 24.30 9.50
N LEU A 215 7.86 24.78 10.50
CA LEU A 215 8.34 25.80 11.44
C LEU A 215 9.04 25.18 12.66
N ASN A 216 8.70 23.93 12.99
CA ASN A 216 9.14 23.25 14.21
C ASN A 216 10.24 22.17 13.97
N ARG A 217 10.60 21.91 12.71
CA ARG A 217 11.55 20.90 12.21
C ARG A 217 11.16 19.43 12.52
N ASP A 218 9.87 19.13 12.64
CA ASP A 218 9.35 17.75 12.68
C ASP A 218 9.18 17.12 11.28
N GLY A 219 9.29 17.94 10.23
CA GLY A 219 9.19 17.57 8.82
C GLY A 219 7.85 17.91 8.17
N TRP A 220 6.80 18.16 8.94
CA TRP A 220 5.46 18.38 8.40
C TRP A 220 5.21 19.88 8.16
N PRO A 221 4.67 20.29 7.00
CA PRO A 221 4.38 21.70 6.77
C PRO A 221 3.31 22.20 7.75
N ASP A 222 3.70 23.11 8.63
CA ASP A 222 2.81 23.90 9.48
C ASP A 222 2.17 25.03 8.65
N CYS A 223 1.17 25.72 9.23
CA CYS A 223 0.43 26.78 8.57
C CYS A 223 0.39 28.06 9.41
N VAL A 224 0.56 29.23 8.79
CA VAL A 224 0.39 30.54 9.43
C VAL A 224 -0.69 31.34 8.71
N SER A 225 -1.72 31.77 9.44
CA SER A 225 -2.80 32.64 8.96
C SER A 225 -2.65 34.05 9.54
N ALA A 226 -2.78 35.09 8.72
CA ALA A 226 -2.78 36.49 9.13
C ALA A 226 -4.21 37.00 9.37
N ASN A 227 -4.56 37.31 10.62
CA ASN A 227 -5.91 37.73 11.03
C ASN A 227 -5.98 39.27 11.04
N PHE A 228 -6.51 39.84 9.95
CA PHE A 228 -6.45 41.27 9.66
C PHE A 228 -7.11 42.14 10.74
N SER A 229 -8.33 41.80 11.16
CA SER A 229 -9.09 42.63 12.11
C SER A 229 -8.64 42.46 13.56
N GLU A 230 -7.97 41.36 13.88
CA GLU A 230 -7.53 41.01 15.22
C GLU A 230 -6.11 41.47 15.56
N ASN A 231 -5.31 41.84 14.55
CA ASN A 231 -3.88 42.16 14.68
C ASN A 231 -3.04 40.97 15.20
N THR A 232 -3.39 39.75 14.76
CA THR A 232 -2.71 38.51 15.19
C THR A 232 -2.35 37.64 13.99
N LEU A 233 -1.39 36.75 14.18
CA LEU A 233 -1.20 35.56 13.37
C LEU A 233 -1.69 34.35 14.16
N THR A 234 -2.30 33.38 13.47
CA THR A 234 -2.56 32.04 14.01
C THR A 234 -1.58 31.07 13.36
N VAL A 235 -0.69 30.48 14.16
CA VAL A 235 0.21 29.39 13.75
C VAL A 235 -0.46 28.07 14.13
N LEU A 236 -0.74 27.20 13.16
CA LEU A 236 -1.31 25.88 13.36
C LEU A 236 -0.24 24.84 13.03
N THR A 237 0.15 24.03 14.02
CA THR A 237 1.11 22.94 13.81
C THR A 237 0.47 21.74 13.13
N ASN A 238 1.22 20.98 12.35
CA ASN A 238 0.72 19.79 11.65
C ASN A 238 1.03 18.49 12.40
N ASP A 239 0.06 17.58 12.53
CA ASP A 239 0.26 16.26 13.18
C ASP A 239 0.83 15.17 12.25
N GLY A 240 1.10 15.52 10.99
CA GLY A 240 1.58 14.62 9.96
C GLY A 240 0.50 13.71 9.36
N ARG A 241 -0.77 13.99 9.64
CA ARG A 241 -1.94 13.36 8.99
C ARG A 241 -2.79 14.40 8.26
N GLY A 242 -2.27 15.62 8.09
CA GLY A 242 -3.00 16.77 7.55
C GLY A 242 -3.95 17.43 8.57
N ASN A 243 -3.89 17.08 9.86
CA ASN A 243 -4.64 17.82 10.88
C ASN A 243 -3.79 19.00 11.39
N LEU A 244 -4.31 20.22 11.22
CA LEU A 244 -3.67 21.44 11.70
C LEU A 244 -4.19 21.84 13.09
N GLY A 245 -3.35 21.63 14.12
CA GLY A 245 -3.53 22.06 15.51
C GLY A 245 -2.42 21.52 16.44
N PRO A 246 -2.27 22.05 17.67
CA PRO A 246 -2.98 23.21 18.24
C PRO A 246 -2.56 24.54 17.62
N ALA A 247 -3.42 25.55 17.79
CA ALA A 247 -3.19 26.91 17.33
C ALA A 247 -2.45 27.75 18.40
N SER A 248 -1.31 28.35 18.05
CA SER A 248 -0.69 29.42 18.83
C SER A 248 -0.96 30.78 18.19
N THR A 249 -1.16 31.81 19.01
CA THR A 249 -1.50 33.16 18.53
C THR A 249 -0.33 34.11 18.77
N VAL A 250 0.17 34.72 17.70
CA VAL A 250 1.30 35.67 17.74
C VAL A 250 0.77 37.08 17.48
N PRO A 251 0.93 38.05 18.40
CA PRO A 251 0.49 39.42 18.16
C PRO A 251 1.36 40.12 17.11
N THR A 252 0.75 40.92 16.24
CA THR A 252 1.44 41.75 15.24
C THR A 252 1.38 43.24 15.59
N ALA A 253 2.07 44.07 14.81
CA ALA A 253 2.11 45.52 15.05
C ALA A 253 0.77 46.21 14.75
N ALA A 254 0.13 45.91 13.61
CA ALA A 254 -1.24 46.30 13.26
C ALA A 254 -1.70 45.63 11.96
N THR A 255 -2.92 45.10 11.90
CA THR A 255 -3.64 44.67 10.69
C THR A 255 -2.78 43.92 9.64
N PRO A 256 -2.39 42.67 9.90
CA PRO A 256 -1.56 41.91 8.97
C PRO A 256 -2.35 41.58 7.70
N LEU A 257 -1.84 41.97 6.53
CA LEU A 257 -2.53 41.83 5.24
C LEU A 257 -1.91 40.77 4.32
N ALA A 258 -0.59 40.81 4.15
CA ALA A 258 0.16 39.90 3.28
C ALA A 258 1.34 39.29 4.04
N LEU A 259 1.69 38.05 3.69
CA LEU A 259 2.74 37.24 4.32
C LEU A 259 3.70 36.68 3.27
N ALA A 260 4.99 36.61 3.59
CA ALA A 260 5.97 35.90 2.79
C ALA A 260 7.02 35.22 3.68
N LEU A 261 7.57 34.10 3.21
CA LEU A 261 8.55 33.28 3.93
C LEU A 261 9.97 33.51 3.38
N GLY A 262 10.97 33.37 4.22
CA GLY A 262 12.39 33.40 3.84
C GLY A 262 13.30 33.12 5.04
N ASP A 263 14.56 32.76 4.81
CA ASP A 263 15.57 32.70 5.86
C ASP A 263 16.23 34.09 5.98
N PHE A 264 15.62 34.98 6.75
CA PHE A 264 16.04 36.39 6.80
C PHE A 264 17.24 36.61 7.74
N ASN A 265 17.47 35.71 8.68
CA ASN A 265 18.59 35.79 9.62
C ASN A 265 19.81 34.91 9.27
N ALA A 266 19.67 33.99 8.31
CA ALA A 266 20.65 32.98 7.85
C ALA A 266 20.97 31.87 8.87
N ASP A 267 19.98 31.40 9.63
CA ASP A 267 20.07 30.27 10.58
C ASP A 267 19.45 28.96 10.04
N GLY A 268 18.91 28.98 8.82
CA GLY A 268 18.28 27.84 8.15
C GLY A 268 16.86 27.53 8.64
N HIS A 269 16.23 28.40 9.42
CA HIS A 269 14.82 28.30 9.77
C HIS A 269 13.97 29.21 8.86
N PRO A 270 12.74 28.80 8.49
CA PRO A 270 11.83 29.70 7.78
C PRO A 270 11.31 30.79 8.73
N ASP A 271 11.75 32.02 8.48
CA ASP A 271 11.24 33.26 9.08
C ASP A 271 10.05 33.80 8.26
N LEU A 272 9.33 34.78 8.82
CA LEU A 272 8.10 35.34 8.25
C LEU A 272 8.15 36.87 8.14
N ALA A 273 7.97 37.39 6.93
CA ALA A 273 7.71 38.81 6.66
C ALA A 273 6.19 39.07 6.60
N CYS A 274 5.73 40.19 7.15
CA CYS A 274 4.31 40.53 7.26
C CYS A 274 4.05 42.03 7.01
N VAL A 275 3.13 42.35 6.10
CA VAL A 275 2.76 43.73 5.72
C VAL A 275 1.60 44.27 6.54
N HIS A 276 1.71 45.53 6.97
CA HIS A 276 0.79 46.23 7.86
C HIS A 276 0.28 47.54 7.22
N PRO A 277 -0.76 47.52 6.36
CA PRO A 277 -1.26 48.67 5.58
C PRO A 277 -1.47 49.95 6.39
N PHE A 278 -2.19 49.90 7.50
CA PHE A 278 -2.50 51.10 8.29
C PHE A 278 -1.32 51.61 9.13
N ALA A 279 -0.32 50.76 9.39
CA ALA A 279 0.93 51.18 10.04
C ALA A 279 1.99 51.70 9.05
N GLN A 280 1.79 51.49 7.74
CA GLN A 280 2.73 51.81 6.65
C GLN A 280 4.10 51.16 6.89
N ARG A 281 4.07 49.88 7.29
CA ARG A 281 5.23 49.12 7.76
C ARG A 281 5.19 47.66 7.33
N VAL A 282 6.36 47.05 7.32
CA VAL A 282 6.55 45.60 7.25
C VAL A 282 7.28 45.14 8.51
N SER A 283 6.84 44.04 9.12
CA SER A 283 7.58 43.36 10.20
C SER A 283 8.23 42.10 9.67
N VAL A 284 9.31 41.67 10.32
CA VAL A 284 9.87 40.33 10.16
C VAL A 284 9.87 39.65 11.52
N LEU A 285 9.38 38.42 11.56
CA LEU A 285 9.35 37.56 12.72
C LEU A 285 10.29 36.39 12.47
N THR A 286 11.34 36.29 13.27
CA THR A 286 12.30 35.18 13.18
C THR A 286 11.79 33.96 13.92
N ASN A 287 12.01 32.78 13.35
CA ASN A 287 11.63 31.49 13.92
C ASN A 287 12.78 30.91 14.75
N ASN A 288 12.51 30.43 15.96
CA ASN A 288 13.51 29.78 16.80
C ASN A 288 13.73 28.27 16.49
N GLY A 289 13.02 27.73 15.51
CA GLY A 289 13.11 26.33 15.12
C GLY A 289 12.27 25.35 15.91
N ALA A 290 11.50 25.84 16.88
CA ALA A 290 10.47 25.09 17.59
C ALA A 290 9.07 25.67 17.32
N GLY A 291 8.90 26.35 16.18
CA GLY A 291 7.66 27.01 15.78
C GLY A 291 7.38 28.36 16.44
N ALA A 292 8.26 28.88 17.31
CA ALA A 292 8.02 30.14 18.00
C ALA A 292 8.55 31.35 17.21
N LEU A 293 7.62 32.12 16.65
CA LEU A 293 7.89 33.36 15.90
C LEU A 293 8.10 34.55 16.85
N THR A 294 9.22 35.25 16.70
CA THR A 294 9.57 36.45 17.50
C THR A 294 9.87 37.64 16.59
N ALA A 295 9.23 38.78 16.81
CA ALA A 295 9.46 39.99 16.00
C ALA A 295 10.92 40.49 16.10
N ALA A 296 11.65 40.43 14.98
CA ALA A 296 13.03 40.91 14.84
C ALA A 296 13.10 42.43 14.56
N GLY A 297 12.08 42.97 13.90
CA GLY A 297 11.99 44.41 13.62
C GLY A 297 10.73 44.83 12.88
N LEU A 298 10.61 46.14 12.65
CA LEU A 298 9.48 46.78 12.00
C LEU A 298 9.97 48.00 11.19
N TRP A 299 9.96 47.88 9.87
CA TRP A 299 10.53 48.87 8.94
C TRP A 299 9.44 49.68 8.25
N ALA A 300 9.75 50.93 7.94
CA ALA A 300 8.84 51.79 7.19
C ALA A 300 8.77 51.37 5.72
N THR A 301 7.58 51.46 5.15
CA THR A 301 7.30 51.34 3.71
C THR A 301 6.69 52.65 3.21
N GLY A 302 6.33 52.71 1.93
CA GLY A 302 5.40 53.73 1.43
C GLY A 302 3.97 53.55 1.98
N SER A 303 3.07 54.45 1.59
CA SER A 303 1.70 54.46 2.10
C SER A 303 0.79 53.37 1.50
N SER A 304 -0.08 52.81 2.35
CA SER A 304 -0.99 51.69 2.04
C SER A 304 -0.30 50.51 1.33
N PRO A 305 0.70 49.87 1.97
CA PRO A 305 1.34 48.68 1.42
C PRO A 305 0.33 47.52 1.32
N SER A 306 0.26 46.88 0.15
CA SER A 306 -0.80 45.91 -0.20
C SER A 306 -0.31 44.47 -0.34
N ASP A 307 0.97 44.28 -0.70
CA ASP A 307 1.57 42.98 -1.03
C ASP A 307 3.11 43.04 -0.95
N LEU A 308 3.79 41.89 -0.88
CA LEU A 308 5.24 41.78 -0.85
C LEU A 308 5.79 40.58 -1.63
N ALA A 309 6.96 40.77 -2.24
CA ALA A 309 7.78 39.71 -2.83
C ALA A 309 9.13 39.59 -2.11
N VAL A 310 9.70 38.38 -2.13
CA VAL A 310 11.01 38.03 -1.57
C VAL A 310 11.95 37.61 -2.70
N GLY A 311 13.19 38.06 -2.67
CA GLY A 311 14.22 37.67 -3.63
C GLY A 311 15.58 38.26 -3.28
N ASP A 312 16.66 37.77 -3.88
CA ASP A 312 17.99 38.40 -3.79
C ASP A 312 18.04 39.54 -4.82
N LEU A 313 17.80 40.78 -4.37
CA LEU A 313 17.63 41.93 -5.25
C LEU A 313 18.95 42.68 -5.52
N ASN A 314 20.01 42.39 -4.74
CA ASN A 314 21.34 43.00 -4.85
C ASN A 314 22.48 42.01 -5.17
N GLY A 315 22.19 40.71 -5.31
CA GLY A 315 23.15 39.66 -5.62
C GLY A 315 24.08 39.27 -4.47
N ASP A 316 23.74 39.59 -3.21
CA ASP A 316 24.57 39.30 -2.03
C ASP A 316 24.30 37.93 -1.38
N GLY A 317 23.27 37.21 -1.87
CA GLY A 317 22.87 35.89 -1.41
C GLY A 317 21.92 35.89 -0.21
N ARG A 318 21.36 37.04 0.17
CA ARG A 318 20.36 37.17 1.25
C ARG A 318 18.96 37.45 0.67
N PRO A 319 17.89 36.97 1.32
CA PRO A 319 16.54 37.36 0.90
C PRO A 319 16.24 38.82 1.30
N ASP A 320 16.01 39.66 0.30
CA ASP A 320 15.51 41.03 0.38
C ASP A 320 13.98 41.08 0.21
N LEU A 321 13.38 42.27 0.40
CA LEU A 321 11.94 42.49 0.28
C LEU A 321 11.61 43.62 -0.70
N ALA A 322 10.63 43.38 -1.58
CA ALA A 322 9.96 44.40 -2.39
C ALA A 322 8.48 44.50 -2.00
N ILE A 323 8.02 45.67 -1.55
CA ILE A 323 6.64 45.89 -1.09
C ILE A 323 5.89 46.85 -2.03
N ALA A 324 4.70 46.46 -2.49
CA ALA A 324 3.81 47.30 -3.30
C ALA A 324 3.05 48.32 -2.45
N ASN A 325 3.17 49.62 -2.73
CA ASN A 325 2.55 50.71 -1.95
C ASN A 325 1.46 51.41 -2.77
N GLY A 326 0.24 50.87 -2.71
CA GLY A 326 -0.89 51.33 -3.53
C GLY A 326 -1.29 52.79 -3.29
N GLY A 327 -1.09 53.31 -2.08
CA GLY A 327 -1.44 54.70 -1.72
C GLY A 327 -0.43 55.74 -2.22
N GLU A 328 0.83 55.35 -2.39
CA GLU A 328 1.92 56.24 -2.82
C GLU A 328 2.35 56.03 -4.27
N GLN A 329 1.85 54.97 -4.92
CA GLN A 329 2.21 54.58 -6.29
C GLN A 329 3.71 54.27 -6.43
N THR A 330 4.28 53.61 -5.42
CA THR A 330 5.70 53.24 -5.35
C THR A 330 5.89 51.78 -4.97
N LEU A 331 7.07 51.22 -5.28
CA LEU A 331 7.59 50.05 -4.57
C LEU A 331 8.48 50.52 -3.41
N SER A 332 8.62 49.70 -2.37
CA SER A 332 9.59 49.91 -1.29
C SER A 332 10.58 48.76 -1.32
N ILE A 333 11.85 49.05 -1.61
CA ILE A 333 12.91 48.04 -1.75
C ILE A 333 13.76 48.04 -0.48
N LEU A 334 13.68 46.96 0.28
CA LEU A 334 14.32 46.79 1.58
C LEU A 334 15.40 45.71 1.50
N LEU A 335 16.67 46.11 1.60
CA LEU A 335 17.81 45.20 1.50
C LEU A 335 18.23 44.65 2.86
N ASN A 336 18.48 43.34 2.93
CA ASN A 336 18.80 42.61 4.15
C ASN A 336 20.29 42.71 4.51
N GLN A 337 20.58 43.48 5.55
CA GLN A 337 21.94 43.69 6.08
C GLN A 337 22.44 42.52 6.96
N GLY A 338 21.72 41.39 6.97
CA GLY A 338 21.98 40.21 7.79
C GLY A 338 21.27 40.25 9.15
N ASN A 339 21.10 39.06 9.76
CA ASN A 339 20.37 38.86 11.02
C ASN A 339 18.98 39.52 11.02
N ALA A 340 18.23 39.37 9.92
CA ALA A 340 16.90 39.95 9.69
C ALA A 340 16.83 41.48 9.88
N ARG A 341 17.88 42.22 9.49
CA ARG A 341 17.93 43.69 9.58
C ARG A 341 17.83 44.35 8.21
N PHE A 342 16.70 44.99 7.93
CA PHE A 342 16.45 45.60 6.63
C PHE A 342 16.80 47.10 6.57
N THR A 343 17.16 47.57 5.37
CA THR A 343 17.34 48.99 5.05
C THR A 343 16.55 49.34 3.79
N LEU A 344 15.58 50.26 3.92
CA LEU A 344 14.88 50.85 2.77
C LEU A 344 15.89 51.62 1.91
N THR A 345 16.14 51.11 0.71
CA THR A 345 17.24 51.56 -0.17
C THR A 345 16.74 52.29 -1.40
N ALA A 346 15.58 51.89 -1.93
CA ALA A 346 14.94 52.57 -3.07
C ALA A 346 13.41 52.62 -2.93
N MET A 347 12.80 53.63 -3.55
CA MET A 347 11.36 53.70 -3.76
C MET A 347 11.03 54.02 -5.24
N PRO A 348 11.09 53.04 -6.16
CA PRO A 348 10.75 53.24 -7.56
C PRO A 348 9.31 53.74 -7.73
N PRO A 349 9.09 54.89 -8.41
CA PRO A 349 7.74 55.38 -8.72
C PRO A 349 7.12 54.62 -9.89
N LEU A 350 5.81 54.42 -9.81
CA LEU A 350 4.99 53.74 -10.81
C LEU A 350 3.93 54.70 -11.38
N ALA A 351 3.35 54.35 -12.53
CA ALA A 351 2.36 55.20 -13.20
C ALA A 351 0.97 55.20 -12.53
N ALA A 352 0.70 54.23 -11.66
CA ALA A 352 -0.56 54.04 -10.95
C ALA A 352 -0.35 53.22 -9.67
N SER A 353 -1.42 52.98 -8.92
CA SER A 353 -1.40 52.22 -7.67
C SER A 353 -1.08 50.73 -7.89
N PRO A 354 0.07 50.21 -7.42
CA PRO A 354 0.33 48.78 -7.45
C PRO A 354 -0.54 48.06 -6.42
N PHE A 355 -1.06 46.88 -6.78
CA PHE A 355 -1.86 46.03 -5.88
C PHE A 355 -1.19 44.71 -5.48
N GLY A 356 -0.29 44.20 -6.32
CA GLY A 356 0.48 42.98 -6.11
C GLY A 356 1.82 43.02 -6.84
N VAL A 357 2.79 42.23 -6.36
CA VAL A 357 4.17 42.22 -6.88
C VAL A 357 4.74 40.80 -6.87
N ALA A 358 5.40 40.41 -7.97
CA ALA A 358 6.18 39.18 -8.11
C ALA A 358 7.66 39.51 -8.38
N ALA A 359 8.56 38.64 -7.94
CA ALA A 359 10.00 38.74 -8.14
C ALA A 359 10.51 37.52 -8.91
N ALA A 360 11.15 37.73 -10.06
CA ALA A 360 11.70 36.67 -10.92
C ALA A 360 12.69 37.27 -11.94
N ASP A 361 13.64 36.48 -12.45
CA ASP A 361 14.45 36.87 -13.61
C ASP A 361 13.62 36.73 -14.89
N VAL A 362 13.01 37.83 -15.37
CA VAL A 362 12.11 37.79 -16.54
C VAL A 362 12.80 38.08 -17.87
N ASN A 363 14.07 38.51 -17.84
CA ASN A 363 14.84 38.84 -19.04
C ASN A 363 16.01 37.85 -19.29
N SER A 364 16.20 36.89 -18.39
CA SER A 364 17.26 35.88 -18.37
C SER A 364 18.68 36.46 -18.30
N ASP A 365 18.87 37.59 -17.61
CA ASP A 365 20.18 38.21 -17.35
C ASP A 365 20.87 37.73 -16.06
N GLY A 366 20.18 36.93 -15.24
CA GLY A 366 20.67 36.37 -13.99
C GLY A 366 20.45 37.25 -12.76
N THR A 367 19.71 38.35 -12.88
CA THR A 367 19.29 39.21 -11.76
C THR A 367 17.77 39.12 -11.54
N ILE A 368 17.32 39.34 -10.30
CA ILE A 368 15.89 39.29 -9.98
C ILE A 368 15.23 40.62 -10.36
N ASP A 369 14.34 40.56 -11.35
CA ASP A 369 13.44 41.65 -11.78
C ASP A 369 12.14 41.65 -10.95
N LEU A 370 11.31 42.68 -11.12
CA LEU A 370 10.00 42.81 -10.47
C LEU A 370 8.87 43.01 -11.49
N ALA A 371 7.75 42.31 -11.30
CA ALA A 371 6.51 42.49 -12.07
C ALA A 371 5.38 42.92 -11.13
N CYS A 372 4.66 44.01 -11.44
CA CYS A 372 3.66 44.61 -10.54
C CYS A 372 2.33 44.88 -11.26
N VAL A 373 1.20 44.49 -10.67
CA VAL A 373 -0.13 44.80 -11.23
C VAL A 373 -0.58 46.21 -10.89
N LEU A 374 -0.92 46.98 -11.92
CA LEU A 374 -1.48 48.33 -11.84
C LEU A 374 -3.00 48.25 -12.07
N ALA A 375 -3.77 48.02 -11.00
CA ALA A 375 -5.18 47.64 -11.11
C ALA A 375 -6.05 48.64 -11.89
N SER A 376 -5.82 49.95 -11.73
CA SER A 376 -6.58 51.00 -12.43
C SER A 376 -6.24 51.14 -13.92
N GLU A 377 -5.12 50.54 -14.36
CA GLU A 377 -4.60 50.65 -15.72
C GLU A 377 -4.73 49.34 -16.51
N ASN A 378 -5.29 48.28 -15.90
CA ASN A 378 -5.46 46.95 -16.51
C ASN A 378 -4.16 46.42 -17.16
N GLN A 379 -3.03 46.55 -16.45
CA GLN A 379 -1.72 46.11 -16.94
C GLN A 379 -0.80 45.66 -15.80
N ILE A 380 0.17 44.83 -16.15
CA ILE A 380 1.38 44.59 -15.36
C ILE A 380 2.49 45.52 -15.86
N VAL A 381 3.21 46.17 -14.95
CA VAL A 381 4.46 46.86 -15.24
C VAL A 381 5.64 45.97 -14.85
N VAL A 382 6.63 45.89 -15.75
CA VAL A 382 7.85 45.11 -15.55
C VAL A 382 9.01 46.07 -15.27
N LEU A 383 9.71 45.85 -14.17
CA LEU A 383 10.88 46.61 -13.76
C LEU A 383 12.12 45.71 -13.80
N THR A 384 13.02 46.00 -14.74
CA THR A 384 14.32 45.30 -14.78
C THR A 384 15.28 45.84 -13.73
N ASN A 385 16.06 44.95 -13.14
CA ASN A 385 17.13 45.25 -12.20
C ASN A 385 18.46 45.50 -12.95
N ASP A 386 19.46 46.00 -12.24
CA ASP A 386 20.84 46.12 -12.72
C ASP A 386 21.83 45.27 -11.89
N GLY A 387 21.30 44.40 -11.02
CA GLY A 387 22.05 43.61 -10.06
C GLY A 387 22.48 44.39 -8.80
N SER A 388 22.10 45.65 -8.66
CA SER A 388 22.37 46.48 -7.47
C SER A 388 21.11 47.01 -6.78
N ALA A 389 19.98 46.34 -7.00
CA ALA A 389 18.62 46.79 -6.68
C ALA A 389 18.21 48.10 -7.41
N GLY A 390 18.85 48.40 -8.54
CA GLY A 390 18.57 49.54 -9.41
C GLY A 390 17.44 49.27 -10.40
N PHE A 391 16.19 49.33 -9.92
CA PHE A 391 15.01 49.02 -10.73
C PHE A 391 14.62 50.14 -11.72
N ARG A 392 14.38 49.77 -12.98
CA ARG A 392 13.85 50.64 -14.05
C ARG A 392 12.70 49.97 -14.80
N VAL A 393 11.66 50.73 -15.14
CA VAL A 393 10.56 50.23 -15.98
C VAL A 393 11.11 49.82 -17.36
N ALA A 394 10.92 48.56 -17.73
CA ALA A 394 11.33 48.00 -19.01
C ALA A 394 10.17 47.90 -20.01
N GLY A 395 8.95 47.69 -19.52
CA GLY A 395 7.76 47.60 -20.35
C GLY A 395 6.49 47.41 -19.52
N THR A 396 5.35 47.30 -20.21
CA THR A 396 4.09 46.89 -19.62
C THR A 396 3.43 45.80 -20.48
N ALA A 397 2.59 44.99 -19.86
CA ALA A 397 1.84 43.92 -20.50
C ALA A 397 0.34 44.04 -20.11
N PRO A 398 -0.59 44.01 -21.07
CA PRO A 398 -2.01 44.19 -20.78
C PRO A 398 -2.61 42.98 -20.05
N THR A 399 -3.55 43.24 -19.16
CA THR A 399 -4.36 42.23 -18.47
C THR A 399 -5.85 42.43 -18.78
N GLY A 400 -6.68 41.57 -18.20
CA GLY A 400 -8.09 41.84 -17.97
C GLY A 400 -8.34 43.01 -17.01
N GLU A 401 -9.61 43.25 -16.71
CA GLU A 401 -10.07 44.37 -15.90
C GLU A 401 -9.81 44.19 -14.40
N TRP A 402 -9.15 45.18 -13.81
CA TRP A 402 -8.84 45.27 -12.38
C TRP A 402 -8.00 44.09 -11.84
N PRO A 403 -6.78 43.87 -12.35
CA PRO A 403 -5.89 42.80 -11.91
C PRO A 403 -5.50 42.96 -10.43
N ARG A 404 -5.68 41.91 -9.63
CA ARG A 404 -5.58 42.00 -8.16
C ARG A 404 -4.27 41.53 -7.56
N SER A 405 -3.62 40.55 -8.16
CA SER A 405 -2.33 39.94 -7.77
C SER A 405 -1.56 39.49 -9.01
N VAL A 406 -0.29 39.10 -8.86
CA VAL A 406 0.50 38.52 -9.93
C VAL A 406 1.46 37.47 -9.37
N ILE A 407 1.66 36.40 -10.12
CA ILE A 407 2.72 35.41 -9.88
C ILE A 407 3.58 35.27 -11.14
N ALA A 408 4.84 34.87 -10.96
CA ALA A 408 5.79 34.61 -12.03
C ALA A 408 6.25 33.16 -11.99
N ALA A 409 6.09 32.42 -13.09
CA ALA A 409 6.49 31.01 -13.22
C ALA A 409 6.46 30.58 -14.69
N ASP A 410 7.35 29.66 -15.08
CA ASP A 410 7.29 29.01 -16.39
C ASP A 410 6.08 28.05 -16.44
N VAL A 411 5.05 28.37 -17.25
CA VAL A 411 3.86 27.52 -17.44
C VAL A 411 3.77 26.91 -18.84
N ASN A 412 4.74 27.21 -19.71
CA ASN A 412 4.79 26.73 -21.08
C ASN A 412 5.98 25.76 -21.35
N PHE A 413 6.88 25.61 -20.38
CA PHE A 413 8.13 24.83 -20.37
C PHE A 413 9.22 25.33 -21.33
N ASP A 414 9.30 26.64 -21.57
CA ASP A 414 10.37 27.29 -22.36
C ASP A 414 11.57 27.79 -21.53
N ALA A 415 11.53 27.60 -20.21
CA ALA A 415 12.51 28.04 -19.22
C ALA A 415 12.56 29.57 -18.96
N HIS A 416 11.55 30.33 -19.40
CA HIS A 416 11.38 31.74 -19.06
C HIS A 416 10.15 31.94 -18.16
N PRO A 417 10.22 32.75 -17.09
CA PRO A 417 9.07 32.98 -16.23
C PRO A 417 7.96 33.74 -16.96
N ASP A 418 6.79 33.11 -17.09
CA ASP A 418 5.54 33.71 -17.56
C ASP A 418 4.85 34.46 -16.41
N LEU A 419 3.85 35.29 -16.71
CA LEU A 419 3.09 36.05 -15.71
C LEU A 419 1.61 35.68 -15.72
N LEU A 420 1.05 35.46 -14.52
CA LEU A 420 -0.37 35.15 -14.32
C LEU A 420 -1.01 36.18 -13.37
N ALA A 421 -2.11 36.81 -13.78
CA ALA A 421 -2.83 37.81 -12.98
C ALA A 421 -4.37 37.63 -13.02
N PRO A 422 -5.03 37.33 -11.89
CA PRO A 422 -6.50 37.30 -11.80
C PRO A 422 -7.07 38.71 -11.93
N SER A 423 -8.09 38.86 -12.78
CA SER A 423 -8.76 40.11 -13.13
C SER A 423 -10.17 40.13 -12.54
N LEU A 424 -10.40 41.04 -11.58
CA LEU A 424 -11.53 40.95 -10.66
C LEU A 424 -12.87 41.16 -11.35
N ASN A 425 -12.96 42.10 -12.30
CA ASN A 425 -14.24 42.52 -12.88
C ASN A 425 -14.73 41.61 -14.02
N ASP A 426 -13.82 40.99 -14.76
CA ASP A 426 -14.14 40.14 -15.91
C ASP A 426 -14.22 38.63 -15.57
N ASN A 427 -13.79 38.25 -14.37
CA ASN A 427 -13.74 36.87 -13.88
C ASN A 427 -12.82 35.99 -14.73
N THR A 428 -11.65 36.52 -15.11
CA THR A 428 -10.62 35.79 -15.86
C THR A 428 -9.27 35.79 -15.13
N VAL A 429 -8.35 34.95 -15.58
CA VAL A 429 -6.91 35.08 -15.27
C VAL A 429 -6.18 35.39 -16.57
N SER A 430 -5.42 36.48 -16.59
CA SER A 430 -4.53 36.83 -17.70
C SER A 430 -3.28 35.96 -17.63
N VAL A 431 -3.03 35.14 -18.65
CA VAL A 431 -1.81 34.32 -18.78
C VAL A 431 -0.97 34.90 -19.90
N LEU A 432 0.19 35.43 -19.52
CA LEU A 432 1.08 36.19 -20.40
C LEU A 432 2.41 35.45 -20.51
N THR A 433 2.67 34.85 -21.67
CA THR A 433 3.91 34.09 -21.89
C THR A 433 5.07 35.02 -22.24
N ASN A 434 6.23 34.72 -21.69
CA ASN A 434 7.47 35.44 -21.91
C ASN A 434 8.15 34.98 -23.21
N ASN A 435 9.13 35.74 -23.69
CA ASN A 435 9.99 35.37 -24.82
C ASN A 435 11.48 35.31 -24.45
N GLY A 436 11.79 35.27 -23.15
CA GLY A 436 13.15 35.30 -22.62
C GLY A 436 13.86 36.65 -22.68
N HIS A 437 13.14 37.72 -23.02
CA HIS A 437 13.67 39.09 -23.09
C HIS A 437 12.79 40.11 -22.35
N GLY A 438 11.94 39.65 -21.41
CA GLY A 438 11.01 40.48 -20.66
C GLY A 438 9.86 41.06 -21.50
N VAL A 439 9.59 40.49 -22.69
CA VAL A 439 8.47 40.88 -23.54
C VAL A 439 7.39 39.81 -23.47
N PHE A 440 6.23 40.22 -22.97
CA PHE A 440 5.11 39.33 -22.67
C PHE A 440 3.99 39.42 -23.70
N LEU A 441 3.44 38.27 -24.08
CA LEU A 441 2.30 38.15 -25.00
C LEU A 441 1.16 37.38 -24.35
N SER A 442 -0.09 37.81 -24.56
CA SER A 442 -1.26 37.09 -24.03
C SER A 442 -1.41 35.73 -24.71
N ALA A 443 -1.22 34.64 -23.95
CA ALA A 443 -1.38 33.27 -24.42
C ALA A 443 -2.84 32.81 -24.28
N CYS A 444 -3.46 33.04 -23.11
CA CYS A 444 -4.88 32.76 -22.91
C CYS A 444 -5.51 33.59 -21.77
N LEU A 445 -6.84 33.66 -21.78
CA LEU A 445 -7.68 34.29 -20.76
C LEU A 445 -8.72 33.26 -20.25
N PRO A 446 -8.31 32.26 -19.46
CA PRO A 446 -9.24 31.33 -18.83
C PRO A 446 -10.26 32.04 -17.94
N ALA A 447 -11.54 31.68 -18.11
CA ALA A 447 -12.61 32.10 -17.23
C ALA A 447 -12.58 31.31 -15.91
N VAL A 448 -12.85 32.00 -14.81
CA VAL A 448 -12.85 31.47 -13.43
C VAL A 448 -14.14 31.90 -12.71
N GLY A 449 -14.22 31.74 -11.39
CA GLY A 449 -15.38 32.14 -10.59
C GLY A 449 -15.43 33.65 -10.31
N ALA A 450 -16.44 34.08 -9.57
CA ALA A 450 -16.73 35.49 -9.32
C ALA A 450 -15.66 36.21 -8.47
N GLU A 451 -15.25 37.40 -8.92
CA GLU A 451 -14.25 38.28 -8.28
C GLU A 451 -12.95 37.55 -7.93
N PRO A 452 -12.15 37.09 -8.91
CA PRO A 452 -10.91 36.39 -8.63
C PRO A 452 -9.85 37.35 -8.05
N VAL A 453 -9.20 36.95 -6.96
CA VAL A 453 -8.29 37.82 -6.19
C VAL A 453 -6.86 37.29 -6.06
N SER A 454 -6.68 35.97 -6.05
CA SER A 454 -5.39 35.30 -5.83
C SER A 454 -5.27 34.08 -6.72
N VAL A 455 -4.06 33.77 -7.16
CA VAL A 455 -3.72 32.56 -7.91
C VAL A 455 -2.54 31.86 -7.28
N ALA A 456 -2.48 30.54 -7.41
CA ALA A 456 -1.33 29.71 -7.08
C ALA A 456 -1.14 28.64 -8.16
N LEU A 457 0.08 28.12 -8.26
CA LEU A 457 0.38 26.98 -9.11
C LEU A 457 0.62 25.73 -8.26
N ALA A 458 0.17 24.59 -8.76
CA ALA A 458 0.31 23.28 -8.16
C ALA A 458 0.14 22.21 -9.23
N ASP A 459 0.76 21.05 -9.08
CA ASP A 459 0.34 19.88 -9.86
C ASP A 459 -0.92 19.29 -9.20
N VAL A 460 -2.10 19.64 -9.73
CA VAL A 460 -3.39 19.21 -9.15
C VAL A 460 -3.93 17.95 -9.83
N ASN A 461 -3.29 17.51 -10.92
CA ASN A 461 -3.71 16.39 -11.76
C ASN A 461 -2.67 15.24 -11.82
N ALA A 462 -1.55 15.37 -11.12
CA ALA A 462 -0.39 14.47 -11.05
C ALA A 462 0.26 14.15 -12.42
N ASP A 463 0.30 15.11 -13.36
CA ASP A 463 1.02 14.99 -14.63
C ASP A 463 2.42 15.64 -14.63
N LEU A 464 2.86 16.11 -13.45
CA LEU A 464 4.13 16.83 -13.20
C LEU A 464 4.19 18.20 -13.88
N ARG A 465 3.04 18.84 -14.13
CA ARG A 465 2.97 20.21 -14.68
C ARG A 465 2.28 21.19 -13.71
N PRO A 466 2.66 22.48 -13.74
CA PRO A 466 1.99 23.49 -12.96
C PRO A 466 0.61 23.78 -13.56
N ASP A 467 -0.42 23.30 -12.88
CA ASP A 467 -1.81 23.68 -13.08
C ASP A 467 -2.15 24.94 -12.26
N LEU A 468 -3.26 25.59 -12.60
CA LEU A 468 -3.70 26.84 -12.01
C LEU A 468 -4.81 26.63 -10.98
N VAL A 469 -4.60 27.14 -9.77
CA VAL A 469 -5.60 27.28 -8.71
C VAL A 469 -5.92 28.76 -8.54
N CYS A 470 -7.18 29.14 -8.73
CA CYS A 470 -7.65 30.52 -8.62
C CYS A 470 -8.68 30.67 -7.49
N VAL A 471 -8.49 31.69 -6.65
CA VAL A 471 -9.38 32.05 -5.54
C VAL A 471 -10.42 33.03 -6.01
N ASN A 472 -11.70 32.69 -5.88
CA ASN A 472 -12.82 33.53 -6.32
C ASN A 472 -13.49 34.14 -5.08
N HIS A 473 -13.21 35.40 -4.74
CA HIS A 473 -13.66 36.03 -3.49
C HIS A 473 -15.17 36.28 -3.44
N GLY A 474 -15.79 36.56 -4.59
CA GLY A 474 -17.21 36.88 -4.74
C GLY A 474 -18.13 35.65 -4.59
N GLY A 475 -17.55 34.45 -4.53
CA GLY A 475 -18.22 33.21 -4.16
C GLY A 475 -17.45 32.46 -3.06
N PRO A 476 -18.01 31.39 -2.48
CA PRO A 476 -17.26 30.51 -1.59
C PRO A 476 -16.53 29.44 -2.41
N THR A 477 -15.66 29.81 -3.36
CA THR A 477 -15.06 28.80 -4.28
C THR A 477 -13.60 29.04 -4.70
N LEU A 478 -12.93 27.92 -5.03
CA LEU A 478 -11.69 27.88 -5.81
C LEU A 478 -11.96 27.30 -7.21
N SER A 479 -11.37 27.87 -8.26
CA SER A 479 -11.36 27.30 -9.62
C SER A 479 -10.03 26.59 -9.87
N LEU A 480 -10.07 25.33 -10.29
CA LEU A 480 -8.89 24.54 -10.66
C LEU A 480 -8.89 24.34 -12.18
N LEU A 481 -7.75 24.58 -12.82
CA LEU A 481 -7.60 24.51 -14.28
C LEU A 481 -6.29 23.82 -14.66
N THR A 482 -6.36 22.80 -15.51
CA THR A 482 -5.18 22.02 -15.90
C THR A 482 -4.43 22.56 -17.11
N ASN A 483 -3.13 22.31 -17.14
CA ASN A 483 -2.18 22.80 -18.15
C ASN A 483 -1.51 21.63 -18.90
N ALA A 484 -1.79 21.50 -20.20
CA ALA A 484 -1.16 20.47 -21.03
C ALA A 484 0.33 20.74 -21.38
N GLY A 485 0.97 21.73 -20.74
CA GLY A 485 2.37 22.10 -20.95
C GLY A 485 2.60 23.03 -22.13
N GLY A 486 1.66 23.93 -22.40
CA GLY A 486 1.76 24.92 -23.48
C GLY A 486 1.20 26.29 -23.11
N GLY A 487 1.18 26.62 -21.81
CA GLY A 487 0.63 27.86 -21.27
C GLY A 487 -0.89 28.03 -21.43
N ALA A 488 -1.61 27.00 -21.85
CA ALA A 488 -3.06 27.05 -22.12
C ALA A 488 -3.85 26.21 -21.11
N PHE A 489 -4.59 26.90 -20.23
CA PHE A 489 -5.33 26.28 -19.14
C PHE A 489 -6.77 25.88 -19.52
N ARG A 490 -7.27 24.78 -18.93
CA ARG A 490 -8.64 24.29 -19.12
C ARG A 490 -9.31 24.02 -17.78
N SER A 491 -10.55 24.47 -17.61
CA SER A 491 -11.30 24.22 -16.37
C SER A 491 -11.40 22.73 -16.05
N MET A 492 -10.97 22.38 -14.84
CA MET A 492 -10.93 21.02 -14.30
C MET A 492 -12.02 20.81 -13.25
N ALA A 493 -12.11 21.72 -12.28
CA ALA A 493 -13.02 21.60 -11.15
C ALA A 493 -13.30 22.95 -10.50
N THR A 494 -14.34 22.99 -9.66
CA THR A 494 -14.59 24.08 -8.73
C THR A 494 -14.79 23.48 -7.35
N LEU A 495 -14.01 23.94 -6.37
CA LEU A 495 -14.09 23.49 -4.97
C LEU A 495 -14.83 24.53 -4.13
N THR A 496 -15.58 24.10 -3.11
CA THR A 496 -16.35 24.98 -2.22
C THR A 496 -15.62 25.22 -0.91
N THR A 497 -15.33 26.49 -0.59
CA THR A 497 -14.61 26.97 0.60
C THR A 497 -15.58 27.53 1.65
N GLY A 498 -15.04 28.14 2.72
CA GLY A 498 -15.78 29.15 3.48
C GLY A 498 -16.01 30.44 2.67
N ASN A 499 -16.91 31.31 3.15
CA ASN A 499 -17.26 32.57 2.50
C ASN A 499 -16.07 33.56 2.41
N GLY A 500 -15.95 34.23 1.27
CA GLY A 500 -14.93 35.24 0.99
C GLY A 500 -13.50 34.68 1.07
N PRO A 501 -13.14 33.65 0.28
CA PRO A 501 -11.77 33.17 0.23
C PRO A 501 -10.87 34.29 -0.33
N ALA A 502 -9.75 34.56 0.33
CA ALA A 502 -8.85 35.68 0.02
C ALA A 502 -7.54 35.25 -0.67
N VAL A 503 -7.01 34.08 -0.28
CA VAL A 503 -5.74 33.52 -0.77
C VAL A 503 -5.77 32.00 -0.64
N VAL A 504 -4.94 31.30 -1.42
CA VAL A 504 -4.69 29.87 -1.32
C VAL A 504 -3.19 29.59 -1.24
N ALA A 505 -2.77 28.72 -0.33
CA ALA A 505 -1.44 28.12 -0.29
C ALA A 505 -1.51 26.68 -0.82
N THR A 506 -0.41 26.22 -1.42
CA THR A 506 -0.30 24.90 -2.05
C THR A 506 0.90 24.17 -1.47
N THR A 507 0.69 23.00 -0.85
CA THR A 507 1.75 22.14 -0.28
C THR A 507 1.19 20.76 -0.01
N ASP A 508 2.03 19.73 0.00
CA ASP A 508 1.67 18.40 0.51
C ASP A 508 1.69 18.43 2.06
N VAL A 509 0.52 18.46 2.72
CA VAL A 509 0.44 18.50 4.20
C VAL A 509 0.41 17.12 4.84
N ASN A 510 0.14 16.06 4.08
CA ASN A 510 0.01 14.68 4.59
C ASN A 510 1.15 13.75 4.13
N ARG A 511 2.09 14.27 3.32
CA ARG A 511 3.19 13.57 2.64
C ARG A 511 2.76 12.35 1.81
N ASP A 512 1.59 12.42 1.17
CA ASP A 512 1.12 11.37 0.25
C ASP A 512 1.68 11.50 -1.18
N GLY A 513 2.46 12.55 -1.45
CA GLY A 513 3.12 12.84 -2.72
C GLY A 513 2.30 13.73 -3.65
N ARG A 514 1.30 14.44 -3.12
CA ARG A 514 0.33 15.25 -3.90
C ARG A 514 0.17 16.62 -3.27
N THR A 515 -0.15 17.62 -4.09
CA THR A 515 -0.26 18.99 -3.61
C THR A 515 -1.65 19.26 -3.03
N ASP A 516 -1.74 19.48 -1.72
CA ASP A 516 -2.96 19.89 -1.03
C ASP A 516 -3.18 21.41 -1.15
N LEU A 517 -4.41 21.86 -0.89
CA LEU A 517 -4.82 23.28 -1.01
C LEU A 517 -5.33 23.81 0.33
N ILE A 518 -4.83 24.97 0.78
CA ILE A 518 -5.28 25.65 2.00
C ILE A 518 -5.77 27.06 1.67
N SER A 519 -7.08 27.30 1.76
CA SER A 519 -7.71 28.61 1.51
C SER A 519 -7.95 29.38 2.80
N ALA A 520 -7.64 30.67 2.84
CA ALA A 520 -8.02 31.58 3.93
C ALA A 520 -9.38 32.24 3.64
N ASN A 521 -10.37 32.03 4.50
CA ASN A 521 -11.75 32.47 4.28
C ASN A 521 -12.06 33.74 5.11
N TYR A 522 -11.74 34.90 4.53
CA TYR A 522 -11.82 36.22 5.15
C TYR A 522 -13.18 36.53 5.79
N SER A 523 -14.30 36.11 5.19
CA SER A 523 -15.63 36.38 5.74
C SER A 523 -16.16 35.28 6.67
N ALA A 524 -15.52 34.11 6.71
CA ALA A 524 -15.92 32.98 7.56
C ALA A 524 -15.07 32.84 8.83
N ASN A 525 -13.92 33.52 8.93
CA ASN A 525 -12.94 33.38 10.02
C ASN A 525 -12.39 31.95 10.16
N THR A 526 -12.26 31.24 9.04
CA THR A 526 -11.76 29.87 8.96
C THR A 526 -10.71 29.73 7.87
N LEU A 527 -9.93 28.65 7.93
CA LEU A 527 -9.29 28.10 6.75
C LEU A 527 -10.19 27.03 6.11
N SER A 528 -9.89 26.61 4.88
CA SER A 528 -10.43 25.39 4.25
C SER A 528 -9.27 24.58 3.69
N ILE A 529 -9.08 23.37 4.22
CA ILE A 529 -7.98 22.47 3.89
C ILE A 529 -8.53 21.34 3.01
N PHE A 530 -8.07 21.27 1.76
CA PHE A 530 -8.44 20.22 0.82
C PHE A 530 -7.27 19.27 0.60
N LEU A 531 -7.45 18.00 0.96
CA LEU A 531 -6.47 16.95 0.69
C LEU A 531 -6.67 16.37 -0.72
N ALA A 532 -5.57 16.17 -1.44
CA ALA A 532 -5.50 15.71 -2.82
C ALA A 532 -5.61 14.17 -2.92
N GLY A 533 -6.83 13.64 -2.76
CA GLY A 533 -7.08 12.20 -2.82
C GLY A 533 -7.15 11.60 -4.23
N GLN A 534 -6.67 10.36 -4.36
CA GLN A 534 -7.09 9.44 -5.42
C GLN A 534 -8.53 8.96 -5.16
N ARG A 535 -9.55 9.65 -5.71
CA ARG A 535 -10.85 9.00 -5.94
C ARG A 535 -10.93 8.51 -7.38
N ALA A 536 -11.17 7.22 -7.53
CA ALA A 536 -11.56 6.65 -8.79
C ALA A 536 -12.96 7.16 -9.20
N ALA A 537 -12.99 7.88 -10.33
CA ALA A 537 -14.13 8.41 -11.10
C ALA A 537 -15.24 9.25 -10.41
N PHE A 538 -15.60 10.33 -11.12
CA PHE A 538 -16.95 10.90 -11.30
C PHE A 538 -18.01 10.61 -10.22
N ASN A 539 -18.40 11.66 -9.49
CA ASN A 539 -19.67 11.70 -8.77
C ASN A 539 -20.46 12.97 -9.18
N GLY A 540 -20.97 12.96 -10.41
CA GLY A 540 -21.78 14.03 -11.01
C GLY A 540 -22.67 13.47 -12.12
N SER A 541 -23.92 13.93 -12.20
CA SER A 541 -24.96 13.33 -13.08
C SER A 541 -24.73 13.61 -14.56
N PHE A 542 -25.10 12.65 -15.42
CA PHE A 542 -25.08 12.76 -16.88
C PHE A 542 -26.38 12.16 -17.46
N ASP A 543 -27.11 12.91 -18.28
CA ASP A 543 -28.46 12.55 -18.79
C ASP A 543 -28.46 12.30 -20.31
N GLY A 544 -27.86 11.19 -20.77
CA GLY A 544 -27.85 10.82 -22.20
C GLY A 544 -27.56 9.33 -22.45
N ALA A 545 -28.24 8.73 -23.44
CA ALA A 545 -28.28 7.27 -23.66
C ALA A 545 -27.47 6.77 -24.88
N PHE A 546 -27.01 5.51 -24.81
CA PHE A 546 -26.19 4.81 -25.79
C PHE A 546 -27.02 3.76 -26.55
N ALA A 547 -26.66 3.42 -27.78
CA ALA A 547 -27.45 2.53 -28.65
C ALA A 547 -26.58 1.52 -29.43
N GLY A 548 -26.05 0.49 -28.73
CA GLY A 548 -25.26 -0.59 -29.33
C GLY A 548 -24.92 -1.70 -28.31
N SER A 549 -24.57 -2.91 -28.76
CA SER A 549 -24.24 -4.03 -27.87
C SER A 549 -22.73 -4.19 -27.65
N PHE A 550 -22.35 -4.50 -26.41
CA PHE A 550 -20.97 -4.65 -25.94
C PHE A 550 -20.72 -6.07 -25.40
N THR A 551 -19.55 -6.66 -25.68
CA THR A 551 -19.16 -7.99 -25.16
C THR A 551 -17.71 -8.01 -24.67
N GLY A 552 -17.49 -7.59 -23.43
CA GLY A 552 -16.20 -7.61 -22.72
C GLY A 552 -16.42 -7.41 -21.21
N ASN A 553 -15.35 -7.35 -20.40
CA ASN A 553 -15.49 -7.13 -18.95
C ASN A 553 -15.76 -5.66 -18.55
N GLY A 554 -15.63 -4.72 -19.51
CA GLY A 554 -16.02 -3.32 -19.33
C GLY A 554 -15.08 -2.46 -18.46
N ALA A 555 -13.93 -2.98 -18.04
CA ALA A 555 -13.02 -2.36 -17.07
C ALA A 555 -12.45 -0.97 -17.45
N GLY A 556 -12.69 -0.48 -18.67
CA GLY A 556 -12.34 0.86 -19.14
C GLY A 556 -13.53 1.76 -19.52
N LEU A 557 -14.79 1.35 -19.27
CA LEU A 557 -16.01 2.04 -19.73
C LEU A 557 -16.95 2.38 -18.55
N SER A 558 -16.48 3.19 -17.61
CA SER A 558 -17.11 3.31 -16.28
C SER A 558 -17.97 4.57 -16.06
N ALA A 559 -18.69 5.06 -17.09
CA ALA A 559 -19.41 6.35 -17.02
C ALA A 559 -20.66 6.45 -17.93
N LEU A 560 -21.48 5.39 -18.02
CA LEU A 560 -22.75 5.40 -18.77
C LEU A 560 -23.97 5.23 -17.83
N PRO A 561 -25.06 6.02 -17.99
CA PRO A 561 -26.25 5.90 -17.13
C PRO A 561 -26.98 4.57 -17.31
N ALA A 562 -27.61 4.04 -16.25
CA ALA A 562 -28.18 2.69 -16.23
C ALA A 562 -29.27 2.39 -17.29
N GLY A 563 -29.94 3.40 -17.84
CA GLY A 563 -30.89 3.24 -18.97
C GLY A 563 -30.23 3.14 -20.35
N SER A 564 -28.90 3.18 -20.43
CA SER A 564 -28.12 3.43 -21.65
C SER A 564 -27.36 2.20 -22.15
N LEU A 565 -27.37 1.10 -21.40
CA LEU A 565 -26.57 -0.09 -21.69
C LEU A 565 -27.45 -1.34 -21.62
N THR A 566 -27.58 -2.04 -22.75
CA THR A 566 -28.12 -3.39 -22.81
C THR A 566 -26.97 -4.40 -22.86
N GLY A 567 -26.36 -4.70 -21.71
CA GLY A 567 -25.23 -5.62 -21.59
C GLY A 567 -24.60 -5.66 -20.20
N THR A 568 -23.73 -6.65 -19.95
CA THR A 568 -23.13 -6.97 -18.65
C THR A 568 -21.79 -6.21 -18.43
N ILE A 569 -21.56 -5.65 -17.23
CA ILE A 569 -20.33 -4.93 -16.83
C ILE A 569 -20.03 -5.20 -15.34
N ALA A 570 -18.75 -5.18 -14.93
CA ALA A 570 -18.33 -5.27 -13.52
C ALA A 570 -17.30 -4.17 -13.15
N ASP A 571 -17.54 -3.38 -12.09
CA ASP A 571 -16.58 -2.43 -11.46
C ASP A 571 -17.02 -2.02 -10.03
N ALA A 572 -16.11 -1.48 -9.22
CA ALA A 572 -16.10 -1.55 -7.75
C ALA A 572 -16.23 -0.19 -7.01
N ARG A 573 -17.23 0.65 -7.31
CA ARG A 573 -17.29 2.04 -6.79
C ARG A 573 -18.63 2.61 -6.31
N LEU A 574 -19.67 1.79 -6.11
CA LEU A 574 -21.00 2.31 -5.75
C LEU A 574 -21.11 2.66 -4.26
N SER A 575 -21.19 3.97 -3.95
CA SER A 575 -21.56 4.45 -2.61
C SER A 575 -22.71 5.46 -2.66
N ARG A 576 -23.73 5.21 -1.83
CA ARG A 576 -24.85 6.09 -1.42
C ARG A 576 -25.89 6.41 -2.52
N ASN A 577 -27.03 5.73 -2.38
CA ASN A 577 -28.32 5.93 -3.06
C ASN A 577 -28.38 5.56 -4.55
N VAL A 578 -28.79 4.32 -4.86
CA VAL A 578 -30.10 4.02 -5.49
C VAL A 578 -30.35 2.49 -5.53
N ALA A 579 -31.64 2.16 -5.60
CA ALA A 579 -32.35 0.88 -5.58
C ALA A 579 -31.69 -0.39 -6.16
N LEU A 580 -32.12 -1.53 -5.57
CA LEU A 580 -32.29 -2.86 -6.16
C LEU A 580 -31.11 -3.38 -6.99
N LEU A 581 -30.16 -4.04 -6.32
CA LEU A 581 -29.04 -4.73 -6.96
C LEU A 581 -29.05 -6.23 -6.65
N ASP A 582 -28.71 -7.01 -7.65
CA ASP A 582 -28.83 -8.47 -7.75
C ASP A 582 -27.46 -9.16 -8.00
N ALA A 583 -26.34 -8.52 -7.63
CA ALA A 583 -24.97 -9.04 -7.83
C ALA A 583 -23.91 -8.54 -6.82
N ALA A 584 -22.72 -9.16 -6.88
CA ALA A 584 -21.71 -9.25 -5.81
C ALA A 584 -20.83 -8.01 -5.52
N GLN A 585 -20.42 -7.81 -4.25
CA GLN A 585 -19.61 -6.67 -3.77
C GLN A 585 -18.61 -7.03 -2.65
N THR A 586 -17.52 -6.26 -2.50
CA THR A 586 -16.42 -6.49 -1.53
C THR A 586 -16.01 -5.17 -0.81
N PHE A 587 -15.65 -5.19 0.49
CA PHE A 587 -15.46 -3.97 1.32
C PHE A 587 -14.16 -3.96 2.16
N THR A 588 -13.23 -3.05 1.86
CA THR A 588 -11.83 -3.10 2.36
C THR A 588 -11.49 -2.23 3.59
N GLN A 589 -12.47 -1.70 4.33
CA GLN A 589 -12.25 -0.95 5.60
C GLN A 589 -13.25 -1.34 6.70
N ALA A 590 -12.91 -1.04 7.96
CA ALA A 590 -13.77 -1.26 9.11
C ALA A 590 -14.98 -0.30 9.10
N ASN A 591 -16.15 -0.82 8.74
CA ASN A 591 -17.39 -0.06 8.65
C ASN A 591 -18.27 -0.29 9.88
N ARG A 592 -18.68 0.79 10.56
CA ARG A 592 -19.58 0.75 11.72
C ARG A 592 -21.00 1.12 11.28
N LEU A 593 -21.92 0.15 11.30
CA LEU A 593 -23.34 0.35 10.96
C LEU A 593 -24.13 0.77 12.20
N GLU A 594 -24.23 2.08 12.47
CA GLU A 594 -25.09 2.56 13.56
C GLU A 594 -26.57 2.57 13.15
N HIS A 595 -27.40 1.85 13.92
CA HIS A 595 -28.87 1.75 13.81
C HIS A 595 -29.44 1.00 12.60
N ALA A 596 -29.33 -0.34 12.58
CA ALA A 596 -30.04 -1.21 11.63
C ALA A 596 -30.84 -2.36 12.29
N ALA A 597 -31.43 -2.14 13.46
CA ALA A 597 -32.40 -3.09 14.02
C ALA A 597 -33.70 -3.06 13.19
N ASN A 598 -34.07 -4.23 12.63
CA ASN A 598 -35.34 -4.51 11.94
C ASN A 598 -35.61 -3.75 10.62
N ARG A 599 -35.08 -4.28 9.50
CA ARG A 599 -35.77 -4.53 8.19
C ARG A 599 -34.77 -4.65 7.02
N PHE A 600 -34.24 -5.85 6.81
CA PHE A 600 -33.72 -6.26 5.50
C PHE A 600 -34.35 -7.60 5.13
N ALA A 601 -35.11 -7.62 4.03
CA ALA A 601 -35.77 -8.79 3.47
C ALA A 601 -35.36 -8.95 1.99
N GLY A 602 -34.05 -8.85 1.75
CA GLY A 602 -33.44 -8.97 0.43
C GLY A 602 -32.18 -9.82 0.53
N ARG A 603 -32.05 -10.80 -0.36
CA ARG A 603 -30.85 -11.63 -0.47
C ARG A 603 -29.71 -10.74 -0.95
N PHE A 604 -28.58 -10.72 -0.23
CA PHE A 604 -27.32 -10.35 -0.86
C PHE A 604 -26.92 -11.50 -1.82
N ALA A 605 -25.95 -11.27 -2.69
CA ALA A 605 -25.36 -12.30 -3.51
C ALA A 605 -23.93 -11.89 -3.87
N GLY A 606 -22.99 -11.96 -2.92
CA GLY A 606 -21.60 -11.63 -3.21
C GLY A 606 -20.56 -11.83 -2.12
N ARG A 607 -19.29 -11.86 -2.56
CA ARG A 607 -18.10 -12.11 -1.75
C ARG A 607 -17.68 -10.91 -0.90
N PHE A 608 -18.04 -10.98 0.38
CA PHE A 608 -17.45 -10.12 1.42
C PHE A 608 -15.93 -10.39 1.57
N ILE A 609 -15.13 -9.33 1.81
CA ILE A 609 -13.73 -9.41 2.27
C ILE A 609 -13.42 -8.17 3.12
N GLY A 610 -13.80 -8.21 4.39
CA GLY A 610 -13.46 -7.21 5.41
C GLY A 610 -13.21 -7.90 6.74
N ASN A 611 -12.79 -7.19 7.79
CA ASN A 611 -12.38 -7.82 9.06
C ASN A 611 -13.54 -8.34 9.93
N GLY A 612 -14.81 -8.22 9.51
CA GLY A 612 -15.95 -8.95 10.09
C GLY A 612 -16.43 -8.51 11.48
N ALA A 613 -15.57 -7.95 12.34
CA ALA A 613 -15.82 -7.65 13.76
C ALA A 613 -17.04 -6.79 14.10
N ALA A 614 -17.65 -6.13 13.10
CA ALA A 614 -18.82 -5.27 13.25
C ALA A 614 -20.05 -5.76 12.45
N LEU A 615 -20.01 -6.98 11.88
CA LEU A 615 -21.14 -7.62 11.23
C LEU A 615 -21.76 -8.69 12.14
N THR A 616 -22.64 -8.26 13.04
CA THR A 616 -23.55 -9.17 13.76
C THR A 616 -24.90 -9.22 13.03
N ASN A 617 -25.53 -10.39 12.97
CA ASN A 617 -26.89 -10.62 12.44
C ASN A 617 -27.07 -10.37 10.92
N VAL A 618 -26.19 -10.93 10.07
CA VAL A 618 -26.43 -11.03 8.62
C VAL A 618 -26.92 -12.46 8.31
N PRO A 619 -28.19 -12.68 7.89
CA PRO A 619 -28.70 -14.03 7.65
C PRO A 619 -28.03 -14.69 6.44
N MET A 620 -27.51 -15.91 6.58
CA MET A 620 -26.70 -16.59 5.56
C MET A 620 -27.44 -16.94 4.26
N SER A 621 -28.78 -16.93 4.24
CA SER A 621 -29.59 -16.94 3.00
C SER A 621 -29.34 -15.74 2.06
N ALA A 622 -28.49 -14.80 2.49
CA ALA A 622 -27.95 -13.67 1.73
C ALA A 622 -26.51 -13.87 1.23
N LEU A 623 -25.77 -14.92 1.61
CA LEU A 623 -24.36 -15.06 1.19
C LEU A 623 -24.25 -16.02 0.00
N SER A 624 -23.58 -15.58 -1.07
CA SER A 624 -23.38 -16.41 -2.26
C SER A 624 -22.11 -17.24 -2.18
N THR A 625 -22.08 -18.29 -3.02
CA THR A 625 -20.87 -19.01 -3.43
C THR A 625 -19.69 -18.07 -3.66
N GLY A 626 -18.53 -18.43 -3.13
CA GLY A 626 -17.28 -17.66 -3.18
C GLY A 626 -17.09 -16.62 -2.07
N SER A 627 -18.00 -16.51 -1.09
CA SER A 627 -17.88 -15.54 0.01
C SER A 627 -16.78 -15.90 1.00
N ALA A 628 -15.86 -14.97 1.29
CA ALA A 628 -14.74 -15.21 2.21
C ALA A 628 -15.12 -14.80 3.63
N LEU A 629 -15.20 -15.78 4.53
CA LEU A 629 -15.40 -15.57 5.96
C LEU A 629 -14.01 -15.47 6.61
N ARG A 630 -13.52 -14.23 6.75
CA ARG A 630 -12.26 -13.95 7.44
C ARG A 630 -12.52 -13.53 8.87
N ALA A 631 -12.04 -14.32 9.81
CA ALA A 631 -11.96 -13.93 11.20
C ALA A 631 -10.99 -12.76 11.40
N SER A 632 -11.41 -11.76 12.18
CA SER A 632 -10.48 -10.81 12.78
C SER A 632 -9.93 -11.40 14.08
N ASN A 633 -8.66 -11.76 14.06
CA ASN A 633 -7.61 -11.18 14.91
C ASN A 633 -6.30 -11.91 14.57
N SER A 634 -5.32 -11.88 15.48
CA SER A 634 -4.01 -12.55 15.33
C SER A 634 -4.14 -14.00 14.85
N LEU A 635 -3.08 -14.54 14.25
CA LEU A 635 -2.94 -15.98 13.89
C LEU A 635 -2.89 -16.91 15.13
N ASP A 636 -3.27 -16.39 16.29
CA ASP A 636 -2.93 -16.84 17.63
C ASP A 636 -4.13 -16.61 18.59
N ALA A 637 -5.38 -16.71 18.11
CA ALA A 637 -6.60 -16.58 18.90
C ALA A 637 -7.70 -17.53 18.39
N PRO A 638 -8.63 -18.02 19.25
CA PRO A 638 -9.84 -18.69 18.77
C PRO A 638 -10.66 -17.75 17.91
N PHE A 639 -11.34 -18.28 16.90
CA PHE A 639 -12.15 -17.45 16.02
C PHE A 639 -13.53 -18.00 15.73
N TRP A 640 -14.42 -17.08 15.35
CA TRP A 640 -15.83 -17.34 15.14
C TRP A 640 -16.20 -17.12 13.67
N LEU A 641 -16.90 -18.08 13.08
CA LEU A 641 -17.44 -18.04 11.72
C LEU A 641 -18.96 -17.94 11.81
N THR A 642 -19.58 -16.90 11.24
CA THR A 642 -21.04 -16.81 11.15
C THR A 642 -21.55 -17.77 10.07
N VAL A 643 -22.49 -18.65 10.42
CA VAL A 643 -23.04 -19.68 9.51
C VAL A 643 -24.54 -19.87 9.73
N GLY A 644 -25.26 -20.21 8.66
CA GLY A 644 -26.64 -20.69 8.69
C GLY A 644 -27.71 -19.79 9.33
N ASP A 645 -28.83 -20.44 9.62
CA ASP A 645 -29.82 -20.09 10.66
C ASP A 645 -29.89 -21.30 11.61
N SER A 646 -29.28 -21.16 12.79
CA SER A 646 -29.13 -22.18 13.83
C SER A 646 -28.31 -23.43 13.42
N PRO A 647 -26.96 -23.33 13.33
CA PRO A 647 -26.08 -24.46 13.04
C PRO A 647 -26.13 -25.53 14.13
N ARG A 648 -26.38 -26.78 13.74
CA ARG A 648 -26.55 -27.90 14.69
C ARG A 648 -25.55 -29.03 14.56
N ALA A 649 -24.89 -29.17 13.42
CA ALA A 649 -23.79 -30.10 13.25
C ALA A 649 -22.69 -29.46 12.38
N ALA A 650 -21.46 -29.90 12.60
CA ALA A 650 -20.32 -29.58 11.76
C ALA A 650 -19.52 -30.86 11.47
N VAL A 651 -18.83 -30.91 10.33
CA VAL A 651 -17.87 -31.97 9.98
C VAL A 651 -16.68 -31.33 9.29
N VAL A 652 -15.47 -31.81 9.60
CA VAL A 652 -14.22 -31.41 8.93
C VAL A 652 -13.85 -32.49 7.92
N VAL A 653 -13.65 -32.11 6.65
CA VAL A 653 -13.35 -33.04 5.55
C VAL A 653 -12.72 -32.29 4.37
N ASP A 654 -11.70 -32.86 3.73
CA ASP A 654 -11.10 -32.31 2.49
C ASP A 654 -12.07 -32.51 1.31
N PHE A 655 -12.98 -31.56 1.11
CA PHE A 655 -14.09 -31.65 0.15
C PHE A 655 -13.64 -31.39 -1.29
N ASN A 656 -12.63 -30.53 -1.47
CA ASN A 656 -12.11 -30.16 -2.78
C ASN A 656 -10.86 -30.98 -3.23
N ARG A 657 -10.32 -31.81 -2.34
CA ARG A 657 -9.12 -32.65 -2.52
C ARG A 657 -7.82 -31.87 -2.78
N ASP A 658 -7.70 -30.67 -2.20
CA ASP A 658 -6.48 -29.86 -2.24
C ASP A 658 -5.44 -30.23 -1.17
N GLY A 659 -5.83 -31.08 -0.21
CA GLY A 659 -5.00 -31.57 0.88
C GLY A 659 -5.14 -30.78 2.19
N LEU A 660 -5.97 -29.74 2.23
CA LEU A 660 -6.38 -29.04 3.44
C LEU A 660 -7.80 -29.45 3.83
N PRO A 661 -8.08 -29.81 5.10
CA PRO A 661 -9.44 -30.10 5.51
C PRO A 661 -10.35 -28.86 5.44
N ASP A 662 -11.47 -29.00 4.73
CA ASP A 662 -12.54 -28.02 4.64
C ASP A 662 -13.54 -28.20 5.80
N LEU A 663 -14.44 -27.23 5.97
CA LEU A 663 -15.47 -27.25 7.01
C LEU A 663 -16.87 -27.28 6.41
N VAL A 664 -17.72 -28.19 6.88
CA VAL A 664 -19.15 -28.25 6.51
C VAL A 664 -20.01 -28.00 7.75
N SER A 665 -21.03 -27.13 7.65
CA SER A 665 -22.10 -26.98 8.64
C SER A 665 -23.45 -27.50 8.13
N ALA A 666 -24.28 -27.95 9.05
CA ALA A 666 -25.69 -28.23 8.83
C ALA A 666 -26.56 -27.31 9.70
N ASP A 667 -27.47 -26.60 9.03
CA ASP A 667 -28.18 -25.44 9.53
C ASP A 667 -29.68 -25.78 9.64
N TYR A 668 -30.27 -25.53 10.82
CA TYR A 668 -31.52 -26.21 11.21
C TYR A 668 -32.81 -25.55 10.69
N PHE A 669 -32.87 -24.23 10.59
CA PHE A 669 -34.11 -23.53 10.24
C PHE A 669 -34.24 -23.19 8.76
N ASP A 670 -33.14 -22.85 8.09
CA ASP A 670 -33.09 -22.68 6.63
C ASP A 670 -33.00 -24.03 5.88
N GLY A 671 -32.54 -25.08 6.56
CA GLY A 671 -32.30 -26.40 5.97
C GLY A 671 -31.06 -26.41 5.07
N GLY A 672 -30.06 -25.58 5.41
CA GLY A 672 -28.80 -25.45 4.72
C GLY A 672 -27.81 -26.57 5.04
N VAL A 673 -27.08 -27.03 4.02
CA VAL A 673 -25.71 -27.53 4.22
C VAL A 673 -24.75 -26.52 3.61
N THR A 674 -23.91 -25.91 4.46
CA THR A 674 -22.94 -24.89 4.08
C THR A 674 -21.54 -25.51 4.04
N VAL A 675 -20.88 -25.45 2.89
CA VAL A 675 -19.48 -25.89 2.70
C VAL A 675 -18.58 -24.67 2.66
N MET A 676 -17.49 -24.72 3.44
CA MET A 676 -16.49 -23.68 3.57
C MET A 676 -15.12 -24.27 3.28
N THR A 677 -14.63 -24.05 2.06
CA THR A 677 -13.29 -24.48 1.65
C THR A 677 -12.18 -23.70 2.34
N ASN A 678 -11.12 -24.41 2.73
CA ASN A 678 -9.97 -23.91 3.45
C ASN A 678 -8.89 -23.43 2.48
N ALA A 679 -8.76 -22.12 2.32
CA ALA A 679 -7.74 -21.51 1.46
C ALA A 679 -6.37 -21.32 2.16
N GLY A 680 -6.10 -22.07 3.22
CA GLY A 680 -4.87 -22.06 4.01
C GLY A 680 -4.95 -21.18 5.26
N GLY A 681 -4.56 -21.76 6.40
CA GLY A 681 -4.59 -21.11 7.71
C GLY A 681 -6.02 -20.87 8.19
N THR A 682 -6.34 -19.63 8.59
CA THR A 682 -7.69 -19.25 9.09
C THR A 682 -8.62 -18.71 7.99
N ASN A 683 -8.36 -19.04 6.71
CA ASN A 683 -9.10 -18.47 5.57
C ASN A 683 -10.15 -19.45 5.02
N PHE A 684 -11.39 -19.32 5.49
CA PHE A 684 -12.51 -20.10 4.98
C PHE A 684 -13.30 -19.33 3.91
N VAL A 685 -13.67 -20.02 2.82
CA VAL A 685 -14.44 -19.48 1.70
C VAL A 685 -15.65 -20.38 1.46
N VAL A 686 -16.86 -19.82 1.51
CA VAL A 686 -18.10 -20.55 1.25
C VAL A 686 -18.11 -21.09 -0.18
N ALA A 687 -17.91 -22.40 -0.34
CA ALA A 687 -17.82 -23.10 -1.62
C ALA A 687 -19.19 -23.53 -2.15
N SER A 688 -20.14 -23.85 -1.28
CA SER A 688 -21.55 -24.04 -1.63
C SER A 688 -22.45 -23.87 -0.41
N HIS A 689 -23.70 -23.47 -0.61
CA HIS A 689 -24.77 -23.57 0.38
C HIS A 689 -26.01 -24.13 -0.35
N ASP A 690 -26.48 -25.31 0.07
CA ASP A 690 -27.69 -25.94 -0.47
C ASP A 690 -28.79 -25.94 0.60
N ALA A 691 -29.83 -25.12 0.39
CA ALA A 691 -30.95 -24.91 1.31
C ALA A 691 -32.10 -25.92 1.10
N ALA A 692 -31.78 -27.14 0.67
CA ALA A 692 -32.76 -28.16 0.25
C ALA A 692 -32.98 -29.29 1.28
N HIS A 693 -32.51 -29.14 2.52
CA HIS A 693 -32.39 -30.22 3.51
C HIS A 693 -33.13 -29.88 4.82
N ALA A 694 -34.42 -30.22 4.89
CA ALA A 694 -35.30 -29.72 5.95
C ALA A 694 -34.89 -30.15 7.38
N GLY A 695 -34.23 -29.23 8.11
CA GLY A 695 -33.82 -29.39 9.50
C GLY A 695 -32.80 -30.50 9.72
N THR A 696 -31.66 -30.43 9.03
CA THR A 696 -30.53 -31.31 9.30
C THR A 696 -30.02 -31.11 10.74
N VAL A 697 -29.73 -32.21 11.44
CA VAL A 697 -29.29 -32.20 12.86
C VAL A 697 -28.03 -32.99 13.13
N ALA A 698 -27.61 -33.83 12.18
CA ALA A 698 -26.35 -34.57 12.21
C ALA A 698 -25.87 -34.83 10.77
N LEU A 699 -24.56 -34.88 10.61
CA LEU A 699 -23.85 -35.15 9.36
C LEU A 699 -22.83 -36.27 9.61
N ALA A 700 -22.58 -37.09 8.60
CA ALA A 700 -21.41 -37.98 8.54
C ALA A 700 -20.81 -37.92 7.13
N ALA A 701 -19.48 -37.86 7.03
CA ALA A 701 -18.76 -37.81 5.76
C ALA A 701 -18.14 -39.15 5.39
N GLY A 702 -17.99 -39.41 4.08
CA GLY A 702 -17.31 -40.58 3.54
C GLY A 702 -17.54 -40.73 2.03
N ASP A 703 -16.66 -41.44 1.34
CA ASP A 703 -16.89 -41.83 -0.06
C ASP A 703 -17.98 -42.92 -0.11
N PHE A 704 -19.22 -42.50 -0.39
CA PHE A 704 -20.40 -43.37 -0.39
C PHE A 704 -20.70 -43.96 -1.77
N ASN A 705 -20.19 -43.33 -2.83
CA ASN A 705 -20.46 -43.73 -4.21
C ASN A 705 -19.27 -44.48 -4.88
N GLY A 706 -18.06 -44.37 -4.32
CA GLY A 706 -16.83 -45.03 -4.78
C GLY A 706 -15.99 -44.22 -5.78
N ASP A 707 -16.27 -42.92 -5.98
CA ASP A 707 -15.53 -42.04 -6.91
C ASP A 707 -14.31 -41.35 -6.29
N SER A 708 -14.02 -41.65 -5.02
CA SER A 708 -12.94 -41.06 -4.21
C SER A 708 -13.11 -39.59 -3.86
N TRP A 709 -14.31 -39.03 -3.95
CA TRP A 709 -14.65 -37.74 -3.33
C TRP A 709 -15.50 -37.98 -2.08
N PRO A 710 -15.30 -37.20 -0.99
CA PRO A 710 -16.10 -37.40 0.21
C PRO A 710 -17.51 -36.84 -0.01
N ASP A 711 -18.50 -37.73 0.14
CA ASP A 711 -19.94 -37.45 0.16
C ASP A 711 -20.42 -37.20 1.61
N LEU A 712 -21.68 -36.80 1.81
CA LEU A 712 -22.31 -36.65 3.13
C LEU A 712 -23.63 -37.41 3.26
N ALA A 713 -23.85 -37.99 4.44
CA ALA A 713 -25.15 -38.46 4.90
C ALA A 713 -25.70 -37.45 5.92
N ALA A 714 -26.88 -36.87 5.63
CA ALA A 714 -27.50 -35.81 6.41
C ALA A 714 -28.82 -36.27 7.04
N ALA A 715 -28.89 -36.29 8.37
CA ALA A 715 -30.07 -36.71 9.14
C ALA A 715 -31.02 -35.53 9.37
N ASN A 716 -32.25 -35.61 8.85
CA ASN A 716 -33.19 -34.50 8.71
C ASN A 716 -34.41 -34.67 9.61
N ARG A 717 -34.50 -33.83 10.63
CA ARG A 717 -35.51 -33.93 11.70
C ARG A 717 -36.90 -33.47 11.25
N THR A 718 -36.98 -32.54 10.30
CA THR A 718 -38.26 -31.90 9.93
C THR A 718 -39.11 -32.79 9.02
N ASP A 719 -38.49 -33.57 8.13
CA ASP A 719 -39.17 -34.53 7.24
C ASP A 719 -39.02 -36.00 7.70
N ASN A 720 -38.25 -36.26 8.77
CA ASN A 720 -37.91 -37.60 9.27
C ASN A 720 -37.22 -38.46 8.22
N SER A 721 -36.24 -37.89 7.52
CA SER A 721 -35.45 -38.57 6.50
C SER A 721 -33.96 -38.62 6.83
N VAL A 722 -33.23 -39.45 6.11
CA VAL A 722 -31.81 -39.22 5.83
C VAL A 722 -31.66 -38.91 4.34
N SER A 723 -30.77 -37.97 4.02
CA SER A 723 -30.45 -37.56 2.66
C SER A 723 -29.00 -37.92 2.36
N LEU A 724 -28.75 -38.49 1.18
CA LEU A 724 -27.40 -38.65 0.64
C LEU A 724 -27.09 -37.45 -0.23
N LEU A 725 -25.98 -36.79 0.06
CA LEU A 725 -25.48 -35.61 -0.61
C LEU A 725 -24.17 -36.00 -1.30
N LEU A 726 -24.19 -36.12 -2.63
CA LEU A 726 -22.99 -36.51 -3.37
C LEU A 726 -22.14 -35.28 -3.71
N ASN A 727 -20.83 -35.47 -3.75
CA ASN A 727 -19.85 -34.43 -4.05
C ASN A 727 -19.63 -34.31 -5.57
N ASP A 728 -19.95 -33.15 -6.14
CA ASP A 728 -19.77 -32.82 -7.57
C ASP A 728 -18.29 -32.43 -7.84
N GLN A 729 -17.36 -33.34 -7.54
CA GLN A 729 -15.90 -33.19 -7.74
C GLN A 729 -15.32 -31.89 -7.15
N GLY A 730 -15.71 -31.55 -5.92
CA GLY A 730 -15.27 -30.35 -5.20
C GLY A 730 -16.02 -29.06 -5.58
N ALA A 731 -17.05 -29.14 -6.44
CA ALA A 731 -17.82 -27.97 -6.85
C ALA A 731 -18.99 -27.62 -5.91
N ARG A 732 -19.71 -28.65 -5.42
CA ARG A 732 -20.82 -28.55 -4.46
C ARG A 732 -21.23 -29.94 -3.96
N TYR A 733 -22.02 -29.98 -2.91
CA TYR A 733 -22.91 -31.13 -2.67
C TYR A 733 -24.21 -30.99 -3.46
N PHE A 734 -24.84 -32.12 -3.80
CA PHE A 734 -26.22 -32.18 -4.29
C PHE A 734 -26.95 -33.40 -3.74
N ARG A 735 -28.24 -33.26 -3.41
CA ARG A 735 -29.10 -34.37 -2.95
C ARG A 735 -29.27 -35.40 -4.07
N HIS A 736 -28.73 -36.61 -3.88
CA HIS A 736 -28.93 -37.74 -4.78
C HIS A 736 -30.21 -38.49 -4.42
N ASP A 737 -30.27 -39.01 -3.21
CA ASP A 737 -31.38 -39.80 -2.68
C ASP A 737 -31.80 -39.31 -1.30
N SER A 738 -33.00 -39.71 -0.88
CA SER A 738 -33.42 -39.58 0.50
C SER A 738 -34.44 -40.65 0.87
N TRP A 739 -34.28 -41.20 2.06
CA TRP A 739 -35.10 -42.29 2.57
C TRP A 739 -35.76 -41.90 3.89
N PRO A 740 -37.03 -42.26 4.10
CA PRO A 740 -37.67 -42.07 5.39
C PRO A 740 -37.00 -42.95 6.45
N VAL A 741 -36.75 -42.36 7.63
CA VAL A 741 -36.25 -43.05 8.82
C VAL A 741 -37.32 -42.99 9.93
N ALA A 742 -37.05 -43.59 11.09
CA ALA A 742 -37.92 -43.45 12.26
C ALA A 742 -37.98 -41.99 12.74
N THR A 743 -39.06 -41.60 13.42
CA THR A 743 -39.35 -40.19 13.68
C THR A 743 -38.34 -39.53 14.60
N ASN A 744 -38.12 -38.23 14.42
CA ASN A 744 -37.13 -37.44 15.14
C ASN A 744 -35.70 -38.05 15.08
N PRO A 745 -35.08 -38.16 13.88
CA PRO A 745 -33.67 -38.54 13.77
C PRO A 745 -32.77 -37.59 14.58
N ALA A 746 -31.65 -38.12 15.07
CA ALA A 746 -30.79 -37.45 16.04
C ALA A 746 -29.29 -37.54 15.73
N ALA A 747 -28.80 -38.69 15.26
CA ALA A 747 -27.40 -38.90 14.92
C ALA A 747 -27.26 -39.77 13.66
N VAL A 748 -26.12 -39.66 12.99
CA VAL A 748 -25.72 -40.54 11.87
C VAL A 748 -24.22 -40.83 12.01
N VAL A 749 -23.80 -42.06 11.67
CA VAL A 749 -22.40 -42.47 11.65
C VAL A 749 -22.13 -43.32 10.41
N ALA A 750 -20.97 -43.12 9.79
CA ALA A 750 -20.55 -43.79 8.55
C ALA A 750 -19.42 -44.77 8.83
N PHE A 751 -19.51 -45.99 8.27
CA PHE A 751 -18.50 -47.04 8.40
C PHE A 751 -18.77 -48.18 7.40
N ASP A 752 -17.84 -49.12 7.23
CA ASP A 752 -18.11 -50.34 6.45
C ASP A 752 -19.05 -51.27 7.25
N VAL A 753 -20.34 -51.21 6.90
CA VAL A 753 -21.41 -51.92 7.60
C VAL A 753 -21.38 -53.44 7.36
N ILE A 754 -20.80 -53.89 6.25
CA ILE A 754 -20.90 -55.29 5.78
C ILE A 754 -19.55 -56.01 5.61
N GLY A 755 -18.43 -55.30 5.73
CA GLY A 755 -17.07 -55.82 5.56
C GLY A 755 -16.67 -55.99 4.08
N ASP A 756 -17.25 -55.20 3.16
CA ASP A 756 -16.95 -55.28 1.71
C ASP A 756 -16.01 -54.17 1.20
N GLY A 757 -15.56 -53.27 2.09
CA GLY A 757 -14.72 -52.12 1.78
C GLY A 757 -15.47 -50.89 1.28
N ARG A 758 -16.81 -50.91 1.22
CA ARG A 758 -17.64 -49.75 0.86
C ARG A 758 -18.35 -49.18 2.08
N LEU A 759 -18.41 -47.85 2.17
CA LEU A 759 -19.04 -47.19 3.31
C LEU A 759 -20.57 -47.30 3.25
N GLY A 760 -21.15 -47.81 4.34
CA GLY A 760 -22.55 -47.63 4.69
C GLY A 760 -22.70 -46.60 5.80
N PHE A 761 -23.93 -46.43 6.29
CA PHE A 761 -24.20 -45.55 7.43
C PHE A 761 -25.38 -46.04 8.27
N VAL A 762 -25.40 -45.65 9.54
CA VAL A 762 -26.48 -45.96 10.49
C VAL A 762 -27.03 -44.64 11.03
N VAL A 763 -28.36 -44.52 11.06
CA VAL A 763 -29.10 -43.35 11.55
C VAL A 763 -29.87 -43.71 12.82
N ALA A 764 -29.71 -42.90 13.85
CA ALA A 764 -30.43 -43.01 15.11
C ALA A 764 -31.64 -42.07 15.16
N SER A 765 -32.73 -42.55 15.77
CA SER A 765 -33.98 -41.81 15.95
C SER A 765 -34.53 -41.93 17.37
N ASP A 766 -35.07 -40.82 17.87
CA ASP A 766 -35.72 -40.69 19.18
C ASP A 766 -37.14 -41.31 19.16
N GLY A 767 -37.90 -41.10 18.09
CA GLY A 767 -39.31 -41.49 18.00
C GLY A 767 -39.58 -42.81 17.27
N GLY A 768 -40.26 -43.74 17.96
CA GLY A 768 -40.83 -44.96 17.38
C GLY A 768 -40.38 -46.25 18.05
N GLU A 769 -40.64 -47.40 17.41
CA GLU A 769 -40.14 -48.70 17.87
C GLU A 769 -38.77 -49.09 17.25
N SER A 770 -38.33 -48.36 16.23
CA SER A 770 -37.07 -48.58 15.51
C SER A 770 -36.06 -47.49 15.85
N ALA A 771 -35.14 -47.77 16.77
CA ALA A 771 -34.10 -46.83 17.18
C ALA A 771 -33.04 -46.59 16.09
N LEU A 772 -32.77 -47.60 15.24
CA LEU A 772 -31.70 -47.56 14.23
C LEU A 772 -32.24 -47.90 12.83
N THR A 773 -31.83 -47.11 11.84
CA THR A 773 -32.03 -47.42 10.42
C THR A 773 -30.67 -47.58 9.76
N VAL A 774 -30.43 -48.73 9.13
CA VAL A 774 -29.13 -49.14 8.60
C VAL A 774 -29.14 -49.03 7.07
N PHE A 775 -28.12 -48.44 6.48
CA PHE A 775 -27.98 -48.27 5.04
C PHE A 775 -26.74 -49.02 4.57
N THR A 776 -26.98 -50.11 3.84
CA THR A 776 -25.93 -50.97 3.27
C THR A 776 -25.69 -50.62 1.80
N PRO A 777 -24.42 -50.61 1.32
CA PRO A 777 -24.11 -50.49 -0.10
C PRO A 777 -24.87 -51.53 -0.95
N SER A 778 -25.15 -51.18 -2.20
CA SER A 778 -26.00 -51.97 -3.09
C SER A 778 -25.35 -52.26 -4.44
N ASP A 779 -25.31 -53.53 -4.82
CA ASP A 779 -24.80 -53.99 -6.13
C ASP A 779 -25.81 -53.83 -7.30
N ARG A 780 -26.96 -53.20 -7.06
CA ARG A 780 -27.99 -53.01 -8.08
C ARG A 780 -27.73 -51.74 -8.90
N PRO A 781 -27.71 -51.81 -10.25
CA PRO A 781 -27.54 -50.62 -11.08
C PRO A 781 -28.58 -49.54 -10.78
N GLY A 782 -28.12 -48.39 -10.28
CA GLY A 782 -28.97 -47.23 -9.95
C GLY A 782 -29.56 -47.22 -8.53
N GLU A 783 -29.29 -48.20 -7.67
CA GLU A 783 -29.58 -48.14 -6.23
C GLU A 783 -28.24 -48.09 -5.48
N LEU A 784 -27.83 -46.95 -4.91
CA LEU A 784 -26.58 -46.85 -4.11
C LEU A 784 -26.70 -47.56 -2.75
N PHE A 785 -27.84 -47.39 -2.07
CA PHE A 785 -28.08 -47.94 -0.74
C PHE A 785 -29.36 -48.76 -0.65
N ARG A 786 -29.32 -49.75 0.25
CA ARG A 786 -30.46 -50.55 0.67
C ARG A 786 -30.77 -50.27 2.14
N PRO A 787 -31.91 -49.62 2.45
CA PRO A 787 -32.34 -49.42 3.84
C PRO A 787 -32.79 -50.75 4.45
N LEU A 788 -32.20 -51.10 5.58
CA LEU A 788 -32.59 -52.19 6.46
C LEU A 788 -33.03 -51.58 7.80
N MET A 789 -34.29 -51.78 8.20
CA MET A 789 -34.75 -51.35 9.53
C MET A 789 -34.23 -52.31 10.60
N ALA A 790 -33.44 -51.80 11.55
CA ALA A 790 -32.96 -52.55 12.70
C ALA A 790 -33.81 -52.20 13.94
N GLY A 791 -34.86 -52.98 14.17
CA GLY A 791 -35.60 -52.97 15.44
C GLY A 791 -34.82 -53.72 16.55
N ALA A 792 -34.97 -53.40 17.83
CA ALA A 792 -35.95 -52.50 18.44
C ALA A 792 -35.36 -51.72 19.64
N GLY A 793 -35.70 -50.44 19.72
CA GLY A 793 -35.30 -49.53 20.79
C GLY A 793 -36.23 -48.31 20.79
N LYS A 794 -36.58 -47.79 21.96
CA LYS A 794 -37.59 -46.72 22.11
C LYS A 794 -37.04 -45.29 22.03
N ARG A 795 -35.73 -45.15 21.78
CA ARG A 795 -34.98 -43.89 21.69
C ARG A 795 -33.53 -44.21 21.34
N ALA A 796 -32.90 -43.39 20.50
CA ALA A 796 -31.46 -43.34 20.29
C ALA A 796 -31.09 -41.88 19.98
N ASP A 797 -30.33 -41.24 20.88
CA ASP A 797 -30.04 -39.80 20.79
C ASP A 797 -28.62 -39.54 20.23
N PHE A 798 -27.67 -40.44 20.49
CA PHE A 798 -26.27 -40.38 20.04
C PHE A 798 -25.82 -41.71 19.44
N LEU A 799 -24.79 -41.69 18.59
CA LEU A 799 -24.20 -42.89 17.97
C LEU A 799 -22.68 -42.88 18.05
N ALA A 800 -22.10 -44.06 18.21
CA ALA A 800 -20.71 -44.34 17.90
C ALA A 800 -20.58 -45.76 17.31
N ALA A 801 -19.46 -46.05 16.65
CA ALA A 801 -19.25 -47.31 15.95
C ALA A 801 -17.79 -47.79 16.10
N ALA A 802 -17.60 -49.05 16.49
CA ALA A 802 -16.30 -49.72 16.62
C ALA A 802 -16.50 -51.24 16.74
N ASP A 803 -15.48 -52.05 16.47
CA ASP A 803 -15.52 -53.49 16.76
C ASP A 803 -15.30 -53.72 18.27
N VAL A 804 -16.38 -53.77 19.04
CA VAL A 804 -16.29 -53.92 20.51
C VAL A 804 -16.23 -55.37 20.97
N ASN A 805 -16.29 -56.34 20.06
CA ASN A 805 -16.32 -57.76 20.39
C ASN A 805 -15.16 -58.58 19.80
N GLY A 806 -14.35 -57.97 18.93
CA GLY A 806 -13.15 -58.53 18.31
C GLY A 806 -13.44 -59.50 17.15
N ASP A 807 -14.64 -59.48 16.55
CA ASP A 807 -14.99 -60.36 15.43
C ASP A 807 -14.61 -59.81 14.04
N GLY A 808 -14.01 -58.62 13.98
CA GLY A 808 -13.59 -57.93 12.77
C GLY A 808 -14.70 -57.13 12.09
N ARG A 809 -15.85 -56.94 12.75
CA ARG A 809 -16.98 -56.16 12.23
C ARG A 809 -17.26 -54.98 13.14
N ILE A 810 -17.60 -53.86 12.52
CA ILE A 810 -17.96 -52.65 13.27
C ILE A 810 -19.35 -52.82 13.88
N ASP A 811 -19.40 -52.82 15.21
CA ASP A 811 -20.60 -52.77 16.03
C ASP A 811 -21.08 -51.32 16.21
N CYS A 812 -22.30 -51.14 16.74
CA CYS A 812 -22.91 -49.83 16.92
C CYS A 812 -23.37 -49.62 18.36
N LEU A 813 -23.01 -48.48 18.95
CA LEU A 813 -23.38 -48.09 20.31
C LEU A 813 -24.27 -46.85 20.26
N THR A 814 -25.26 -46.77 21.16
CA THR A 814 -26.13 -45.59 21.28
C THR A 814 -26.43 -45.23 22.73
N ALA A 815 -26.31 -43.95 23.05
CA ALA A 815 -26.70 -43.39 24.35
C ALA A 815 -28.12 -42.80 24.29
N ARG A 816 -28.88 -43.00 25.37
CA ARG A 816 -30.26 -42.54 25.53
C ARG A 816 -30.59 -42.37 27.02
N ASN A 817 -31.18 -41.24 27.43
CA ASN A 817 -31.58 -40.99 28.83
C ASN A 817 -30.53 -41.46 29.87
N ASP A 818 -30.72 -42.64 30.46
CA ASP A 818 -29.94 -43.18 31.58
C ASP A 818 -29.30 -44.56 31.21
N GLU A 819 -29.21 -44.88 29.90
CA GLU A 819 -28.61 -46.12 29.38
C GLU A 819 -27.71 -45.89 28.14
N VAL A 820 -26.67 -46.73 28.00
CA VAL A 820 -25.99 -47.02 26.72
C VAL A 820 -26.37 -48.42 26.24
N LEU A 821 -26.79 -48.53 24.98
CA LEU A 821 -27.10 -49.80 24.31
C LEU A 821 -25.96 -50.18 23.36
N VAL A 822 -25.59 -51.47 23.35
CA VAL A 822 -24.59 -52.02 22.42
C VAL A 822 -25.26 -53.00 21.46
N PHE A 823 -25.13 -52.72 20.17
CA PHE A 823 -25.67 -53.53 19.08
C PHE A 823 -24.54 -54.19 18.29
N THR A 824 -24.44 -55.52 18.38
CA THR A 824 -23.42 -56.32 17.70
C THR A 824 -23.81 -56.63 16.24
N ASN A 825 -22.86 -56.55 15.32
CA ASN A 825 -23.05 -56.72 13.88
C ASN A 825 -23.02 -58.22 13.49
N ALA A 826 -24.19 -58.82 13.39
CA ALA A 826 -24.36 -60.20 12.94
C ALA A 826 -24.00 -60.41 11.44
N GLY A 827 -23.68 -59.34 10.71
CA GLY A 827 -23.29 -59.34 9.31
C GLY A 827 -24.46 -59.02 8.38
N ALA A 828 -24.14 -58.68 7.13
CA ALA A 828 -25.13 -58.27 6.11
C ALA A 828 -26.08 -57.14 6.56
N GLY A 829 -25.58 -56.22 7.40
CA GLY A 829 -26.34 -55.08 7.94
C GLY A 829 -27.29 -55.41 9.09
N VAL A 830 -27.24 -56.62 9.63
CA VAL A 830 -28.09 -57.04 10.76
C VAL A 830 -27.42 -56.71 12.09
N PHE A 831 -27.97 -55.74 12.81
CA PHE A 831 -27.54 -55.39 14.16
C PHE A 831 -28.46 -56.03 15.21
N LEU A 832 -27.87 -56.71 16.20
CA LEU A 832 -28.57 -57.36 17.30
C LEU A 832 -28.21 -56.68 18.62
N LEU A 833 -29.20 -56.34 19.44
CA LEU A 833 -28.95 -55.78 20.78
C LEU A 833 -28.22 -56.82 21.65
N GLY A 834 -26.94 -56.60 21.91
CA GLY A 834 -26.08 -57.49 22.69
C GLY A 834 -26.08 -57.17 24.19
N ALA A 835 -26.02 -55.89 24.55
CA ALA A 835 -25.91 -55.46 25.95
C ALA A 835 -26.57 -54.10 26.23
N ARG A 836 -26.76 -53.82 27.52
CA ARG A 836 -27.27 -52.56 28.09
C ARG A 836 -26.42 -52.20 29.31
N TYR A 837 -26.05 -50.92 29.42
CA TYR A 837 -25.29 -50.39 30.55
C TYR A 837 -26.04 -49.18 31.11
N GLU A 838 -26.31 -49.20 32.41
CA GLU A 838 -26.87 -48.04 33.10
C GLU A 838 -25.77 -46.96 33.23
N VAL A 839 -26.12 -45.72 32.91
CA VAL A 839 -25.24 -44.55 32.97
C VAL A 839 -25.94 -43.41 33.71
N GLY A 840 -25.21 -42.35 34.04
CA GLY A 840 -25.76 -41.19 34.74
C GLY A 840 -26.87 -40.49 33.94
N HIS A 841 -27.84 -39.89 34.64
CA HIS A 841 -29.11 -39.46 34.03
C HIS A 841 -28.94 -38.35 32.97
N ASP A 842 -29.79 -38.38 31.93
CA ASP A 842 -29.74 -37.49 30.75
C ASP A 842 -28.34 -37.45 30.10
N ALA A 843 -27.93 -38.57 29.51
CA ALA A 843 -26.71 -38.74 28.74
C ALA A 843 -26.68 -37.81 27.50
N ARG A 844 -25.56 -37.10 27.30
CA ARG A 844 -25.38 -36.01 26.31
C ARG A 844 -24.12 -36.13 25.47
N GLY A 845 -23.92 -37.29 24.89
CA GLY A 845 -22.81 -37.60 24.00
C GLY A 845 -22.32 -39.02 24.20
N LEU A 846 -21.63 -39.54 23.20
CA LEU A 846 -21.04 -40.88 23.21
C LEU A 846 -19.77 -40.84 22.37
N GLY A 847 -18.65 -41.27 22.95
CA GLY A 847 -17.37 -41.39 22.27
C GLY A 847 -16.75 -42.77 22.49
N ILE A 848 -15.84 -43.16 21.60
CA ILE A 848 -15.07 -44.40 21.64
C ILE A 848 -13.59 -44.05 21.64
N GLY A 849 -12.78 -44.82 22.36
CA GLY A 849 -11.33 -44.70 22.38
C GLY A 849 -10.71 -45.88 23.14
N ASP A 850 -9.38 -45.96 23.18
CA ASP A 850 -8.66 -46.88 24.08
C ASP A 850 -8.12 -46.05 25.26
N PHE A 851 -8.88 -46.02 26.36
CA PHE A 851 -8.59 -45.17 27.52
C PHE A 851 -7.77 -45.89 28.60
N ASN A 852 -7.69 -47.22 28.50
CA ASN A 852 -6.96 -48.06 29.44
C ASN A 852 -5.60 -48.55 28.86
N GLN A 853 -5.42 -48.48 27.54
CA GLN A 853 -4.28 -48.90 26.73
C GLN A 853 -4.11 -50.42 26.54
N ASP A 854 -5.23 -51.15 26.42
CA ASP A 854 -5.25 -52.59 26.11
C ASP A 854 -5.51 -52.92 24.63
N SER A 855 -5.69 -51.89 23.78
CA SER A 855 -6.02 -51.98 22.34
C SER A 855 -7.44 -52.46 22.02
N GLU A 856 -8.33 -52.56 23.01
CA GLU A 856 -9.77 -52.74 22.79
C GLU A 856 -10.50 -51.39 22.83
N PRO A 857 -11.60 -51.20 22.09
CA PRO A 857 -12.37 -49.97 22.15
C PRO A 857 -13.24 -49.91 23.42
N ASP A 858 -12.90 -48.97 24.29
CA ASP A 858 -13.67 -48.48 25.43
C ASP A 858 -14.72 -47.44 24.99
N PHE A 859 -15.66 -47.08 25.86
CA PHE A 859 -16.60 -45.97 25.59
C PHE A 859 -16.68 -44.93 26.71
N VAL A 860 -17.08 -43.71 26.36
CA VAL A 860 -17.32 -42.61 27.29
C VAL A 860 -18.62 -41.89 26.97
N THR A 861 -19.37 -41.49 28.01
CA THR A 861 -20.58 -40.68 27.89
C THR A 861 -20.61 -39.60 28.97
N VAL A 862 -21.34 -38.51 28.76
CA VAL A 862 -21.50 -37.42 29.75
C VAL A 862 -22.93 -37.35 30.27
N SER A 863 -23.11 -37.31 31.59
CA SER A 863 -24.42 -37.13 32.23
C SER A 863 -24.70 -35.66 32.50
N ARG A 864 -25.80 -35.14 31.93
CA ARG A 864 -26.23 -33.75 32.13
C ARG A 864 -26.81 -33.49 33.52
N ALA A 865 -27.38 -34.51 34.17
CA ALA A 865 -27.94 -34.38 35.51
C ALA A 865 -26.88 -34.49 36.61
N GLU A 866 -25.83 -35.30 36.40
CA GLU A 866 -24.81 -35.59 37.41
C GLU A 866 -23.52 -34.78 37.23
N TYR A 867 -23.38 -34.05 36.11
CA TYR A 867 -22.23 -33.20 35.77
C TYR A 867 -20.91 -33.98 35.75
N VAL A 868 -20.91 -35.12 35.07
CA VAL A 868 -19.77 -36.04 34.97
C VAL A 868 -19.65 -36.66 33.59
N ALA A 869 -18.42 -36.93 33.15
CA ALA A 869 -18.13 -37.93 32.13
C ALA A 869 -17.89 -39.29 32.80
N GLN A 870 -18.49 -40.35 32.28
CA GLN A 870 -18.35 -41.73 32.76
C GLN A 870 -17.66 -42.54 31.67
N VAL A 871 -16.51 -43.14 32.02
CA VAL A 871 -15.67 -43.92 31.11
C VAL A 871 -15.78 -45.39 31.47
N PHE A 872 -16.06 -46.22 30.48
CA PHE A 872 -16.34 -47.64 30.61
C PHE A 872 -15.35 -48.46 29.79
N THR A 873 -14.62 -49.36 30.44
CA THR A 873 -13.61 -50.20 29.78
C THR A 873 -14.16 -51.55 29.33
N ASN A 874 -13.69 -52.04 28.19
CA ASN A 874 -14.11 -53.32 27.60
C ASN A 874 -13.37 -54.55 28.20
N ASP A 875 -13.90 -55.76 28.01
CA ASP A 875 -13.30 -57.04 28.47
C ASP A 875 -12.88 -57.97 27.30
N THR A 876 -12.64 -57.39 26.12
CA THR A 876 -12.44 -58.06 24.82
C THR A 876 -13.65 -58.88 24.31
N ARG A 877 -14.83 -58.77 24.94
CA ARG A 877 -16.05 -59.52 24.54
C ARG A 877 -17.30 -58.64 24.50
N GLY A 878 -17.14 -57.33 24.32
CA GLY A 878 -18.22 -56.36 24.34
C GLY A 878 -18.86 -56.16 25.72
N ARG A 879 -18.16 -56.56 26.80
CA ARG A 879 -18.62 -56.31 28.17
C ARG A 879 -17.91 -55.12 28.77
N PHE A 880 -18.69 -54.12 29.13
CA PHE A 880 -18.19 -52.86 29.65
C PHE A 880 -18.36 -52.75 31.15
N ALA A 881 -17.37 -52.16 31.82
CA ALA A 881 -17.41 -51.85 33.25
C ALA A 881 -17.01 -50.39 33.48
N LEU A 882 -17.74 -49.68 34.34
CA LEU A 882 -17.40 -48.30 34.71
C LEU A 882 -16.01 -48.26 35.37
N ALA A 883 -15.05 -47.63 34.71
CA ALA A 883 -13.66 -47.57 35.12
C ALA A 883 -13.34 -46.27 35.87
N THR A 884 -13.88 -45.14 35.41
CA THR A 884 -13.70 -43.84 36.06
C THR A 884 -14.87 -42.89 35.83
N THR A 885 -14.98 -41.87 36.68
CA THR A 885 -15.95 -40.80 36.59
C THR A 885 -15.23 -39.46 36.75
N VAL A 886 -15.30 -38.63 35.71
CA VAL A 886 -14.58 -37.36 35.59
C VAL A 886 -15.57 -36.20 35.80
N PRO A 887 -15.40 -35.35 36.83
CA PRO A 887 -16.29 -34.19 37.03
C PRO A 887 -16.19 -33.18 35.88
N THR A 888 -17.34 -32.77 35.34
CA THR A 888 -17.46 -31.71 34.33
C THR A 888 -18.01 -30.42 34.96
N ASP A 889 -17.96 -29.33 34.20
CA ASP A 889 -18.71 -28.13 34.56
C ASP A 889 -20.24 -28.37 34.36
N PRO A 890 -21.13 -27.56 34.97
CA PRO A 890 -22.57 -27.86 35.00
C PRO A 890 -23.26 -27.85 33.62
N TYR A 891 -24.19 -28.79 33.44
CA TYR A 891 -25.00 -28.98 32.22
C TYR A 891 -24.22 -29.33 30.93
N PRO A 892 -23.40 -30.41 30.91
CA PRO A 892 -22.76 -30.89 29.69
C PRO A 892 -23.78 -31.20 28.59
N ASN A 893 -23.41 -30.94 27.34
CA ASN A 893 -24.30 -30.91 26.18
C ASN A 893 -23.77 -31.69 24.96
N ALA A 894 -22.45 -31.65 24.73
CA ALA A 894 -21.77 -32.46 23.73
C ALA A 894 -20.42 -32.97 24.27
N LEU A 895 -19.94 -34.04 23.63
CA LEU A 895 -18.71 -34.76 23.94
C LEU A 895 -18.00 -35.10 22.64
N LEU A 896 -16.69 -34.88 22.58
CA LEU A 896 -15.80 -35.36 21.52
C LEU A 896 -14.58 -36.04 22.16
N VAL A 897 -14.03 -37.02 21.46
CA VAL A 897 -12.85 -37.80 21.87
C VAL A 897 -11.81 -37.66 20.77
N THR A 898 -10.67 -37.03 21.06
CA THR A 898 -9.64 -36.69 20.06
C THR A 898 -8.28 -36.39 20.71
N ASP A 899 -7.17 -36.58 20.01
CA ASP A 899 -5.82 -36.20 20.51
C ASP A 899 -5.57 -34.70 20.27
N PHE A 900 -6.23 -33.86 21.06
CA PHE A 900 -6.11 -32.40 20.94
C PHE A 900 -4.74 -31.87 21.40
N ASN A 901 -4.06 -32.59 22.32
CA ASN A 901 -2.79 -32.15 22.87
C ASN A 901 -1.56 -32.61 22.06
N GLY A 902 -1.71 -33.69 21.29
CA GLY A 902 -0.70 -34.29 20.42
C GLY A 902 0.28 -35.22 21.14
N ASP A 903 -0.15 -35.92 22.21
CA ASP A 903 0.69 -36.89 22.94
C ASP A 903 0.43 -38.36 22.54
N GLY A 904 -0.45 -38.59 21.57
CA GLY A 904 -0.82 -39.92 21.07
C GLY A 904 -1.90 -40.61 21.89
N ARG A 905 -2.58 -39.89 22.79
CA ARG A 905 -3.71 -40.38 23.60
C ARG A 905 -4.97 -39.62 23.24
N LEU A 906 -6.13 -40.25 23.44
CA LEU A 906 -7.42 -39.63 23.15
C LEU A 906 -7.90 -38.84 24.38
N ASP A 907 -7.90 -37.51 24.25
CA ASP A 907 -8.44 -36.59 25.25
C ASP A 907 -9.97 -36.53 25.20
N LEU A 908 -10.58 -36.00 26.26
CA LEU A 908 -12.01 -35.70 26.31
C LEU A 908 -12.25 -34.19 26.16
N VAL A 909 -13.12 -33.83 25.22
CA VAL A 909 -13.64 -32.47 25.02
C VAL A 909 -15.10 -32.46 25.43
N VAL A 910 -15.46 -31.66 26.44
CA VAL A 910 -16.84 -31.55 26.93
C VAL A 910 -17.31 -30.11 26.89
N THR A 911 -18.44 -29.86 26.23
CA THR A 911 -19.10 -28.55 26.25
C THR A 911 -20.28 -28.53 27.20
N CYS A 912 -20.49 -27.39 27.85
CA CYS A 912 -21.52 -27.17 28.86
C CYS A 912 -22.37 -25.97 28.48
N ASN A 913 -23.70 -26.07 28.66
CA ASN A 913 -24.64 -25.00 28.33
C ASN A 913 -24.49 -23.73 29.21
N GLY A 914 -23.57 -23.74 30.18
CA GLY A 914 -23.12 -22.56 30.92
C GLY A 914 -21.87 -21.95 30.31
N GLU A 915 -21.90 -21.68 29.00
CA GLU A 915 -20.89 -20.90 28.26
C GLU A 915 -19.43 -21.40 28.40
N SER A 916 -19.23 -22.73 28.42
CA SER A 916 -17.89 -23.32 28.62
C SER A 916 -17.61 -24.59 27.80
N LEU A 917 -16.34 -24.74 27.42
CA LEU A 917 -15.76 -25.91 26.76
C LEU A 917 -14.50 -26.33 27.51
N THR A 918 -14.49 -27.54 28.06
CA THR A 918 -13.45 -28.03 28.95
C THR A 918 -12.72 -29.23 28.35
N LEU A 919 -11.38 -29.20 28.43
CA LEU A 919 -10.48 -30.22 27.91
C LEU A 919 -9.85 -31.04 29.05
N PHE A 920 -9.92 -32.36 28.94
CA PHE A 920 -9.33 -33.31 29.88
C PHE A 920 -8.32 -34.22 29.17
N ALA A 921 -7.06 -34.17 29.62
CA ALA A 921 -5.98 -34.97 29.07
C ALA A 921 -6.04 -36.40 29.63
N ASP A 922 -5.93 -37.41 28.77
CA ASP A 922 -5.68 -38.78 29.25
C ASP A 922 -4.26 -38.89 29.81
N ARG A 923 -4.14 -39.43 31.02
CA ARG A 923 -2.86 -39.77 31.67
C ARG A 923 -2.60 -41.28 31.68
N GLY A 924 -3.47 -42.06 31.04
CA GLY A 924 -3.48 -43.51 31.03
C GLY A 924 -4.11 -44.11 32.28
N ALA A 925 -4.41 -45.41 32.20
CA ALA A 925 -5.02 -46.16 33.28
C ALA A 925 -6.29 -45.51 33.85
N ASN A 926 -7.14 -44.98 32.95
CA ASN A 926 -8.42 -44.33 33.29
C ASN A 926 -8.27 -43.05 34.14
N GLN A 927 -7.20 -42.28 33.97
CA GLN A 927 -6.97 -41.02 34.68
C GLN A 927 -7.05 -39.81 33.75
N PHE A 928 -8.09 -38.99 33.91
CA PHE A 928 -8.28 -37.78 33.12
C PHE A 928 -7.98 -36.53 33.95
N GLN A 929 -7.18 -35.61 33.40
CA GLN A 929 -6.82 -34.36 34.06
C GLN A 929 -7.33 -33.16 33.26
N ARG A 930 -8.23 -32.35 33.84
CA ARG A 930 -8.61 -31.05 33.27
C ARG A 930 -7.37 -30.16 33.11
N TYR A 931 -7.09 -29.72 31.88
CA TYR A 931 -5.96 -28.83 31.58
C TYR A 931 -6.39 -27.47 31.01
N ALA A 932 -7.57 -27.37 30.39
CA ALA A 932 -8.12 -26.11 29.90
C ALA A 932 -9.63 -26.02 30.09
N THR A 933 -10.13 -24.80 30.25
CA THR A 933 -11.54 -24.43 30.09
C THR A 933 -11.56 -23.13 29.28
N LEU A 934 -12.34 -23.12 28.20
CA LEU A 934 -12.55 -21.99 27.31
C LEU A 934 -13.98 -21.45 27.52
N GLU A 935 -14.14 -20.13 27.46
CA GLU A 935 -15.46 -19.50 27.39
C GLU A 935 -16.02 -19.67 25.97
N THR A 936 -17.25 -20.15 25.85
CA THR A 936 -17.94 -20.39 24.57
C THR A 936 -19.39 -19.97 24.65
N HIS A 937 -20.12 -20.02 23.53
CA HIS A 937 -21.57 -19.89 23.54
C HIS A 937 -22.23 -21.27 23.76
N ASP A 938 -23.50 -21.42 23.34
CA ASP A 938 -24.36 -22.59 23.53
C ASP A 938 -24.01 -23.79 22.64
N CYS A 939 -22.83 -24.38 22.82
CA CYS A 939 -22.37 -25.43 21.91
C CYS A 939 -23.28 -26.69 21.89
N PHE A 940 -23.76 -27.07 20.71
CA PHE A 940 -24.60 -28.25 20.48
C PHE A 940 -23.89 -29.44 19.83
N SER A 941 -22.82 -29.19 19.07
CA SER A 941 -22.06 -30.22 18.36
C SER A 941 -20.60 -29.82 18.27
N LEU A 942 -19.72 -30.83 18.23
CA LEU A 942 -18.28 -30.71 18.14
C LEU A 942 -17.78 -31.56 16.97
N ALA A 943 -16.71 -31.11 16.32
CA ALA A 943 -15.98 -31.86 15.30
C ALA A 943 -14.49 -31.53 15.39
N ASP A 944 -13.63 -32.42 14.95
CA ASP A 944 -12.18 -32.28 14.95
C ASP A 944 -11.56 -32.54 13.57
N GLY A 945 -10.37 -31.99 13.37
CA GLY A 945 -9.55 -32.20 12.17
C GLY A 945 -8.39 -31.22 12.10
N ASP A 946 -7.34 -31.56 11.35
CA ASP A 946 -6.15 -30.70 11.18
C ASP A 946 -6.44 -29.54 10.22
N LEU A 947 -7.20 -28.55 10.68
CA LEU A 947 -7.63 -27.39 9.87
C LEU A 947 -6.47 -26.47 9.47
N ASN A 948 -5.34 -26.54 10.16
CA ASN A 948 -4.18 -25.67 9.90
C ASN A 948 -3.03 -26.37 9.15
N GLY A 949 -3.02 -27.71 9.09
CA GLY A 949 -2.02 -28.53 8.40
C GLY A 949 -0.75 -28.77 9.21
N ASP A 950 -0.76 -28.64 10.55
CA ASP A 950 0.42 -28.86 11.41
C ASP A 950 0.51 -30.27 12.01
N GLY A 951 -0.38 -31.18 11.59
CA GLY A 951 -0.41 -32.58 12.00
C GLY A 951 -1.06 -32.82 13.36
N ARG A 952 -1.80 -31.84 13.89
CA ARG A 952 -2.53 -31.92 15.17
C ARG A 952 -4.03 -31.74 14.93
N MET A 953 -4.86 -32.30 15.82
CA MET A 953 -6.31 -32.16 15.72
C MET A 953 -6.74 -30.80 16.26
N ASP A 954 -7.26 -29.93 15.39
CA ASP A 954 -7.97 -28.72 15.79
C ASP A 954 -9.45 -29.03 16.06
N LEU A 955 -10.16 -28.10 16.71
CA LEU A 955 -11.51 -28.30 17.21
C LEU A 955 -12.50 -27.27 16.65
N VAL A 956 -13.67 -27.74 16.23
CA VAL A 956 -14.81 -26.93 15.80
C VAL A 956 -16.01 -27.18 16.71
N SER A 957 -16.80 -26.13 16.94
CA SER A 957 -17.96 -26.11 17.83
C SER A 957 -19.12 -25.37 17.18
N ALA A 958 -20.35 -25.89 17.26
CA ALA A 958 -21.54 -25.27 16.65
C ALA A 958 -22.50 -24.67 17.69
N HIS A 959 -22.88 -23.40 17.53
CA HIS A 959 -23.60 -22.58 18.51
C HIS A 959 -24.95 -22.08 17.95
N PRO A 960 -26.01 -22.91 18.01
CA PRO A 960 -27.28 -22.69 17.31
C PRO A 960 -28.12 -21.49 17.76
N ASN A 961 -27.91 -20.89 18.94
CA ASN A 961 -28.63 -19.66 19.33
C ASN A 961 -27.88 -18.37 18.97
N HIS A 962 -26.67 -18.47 18.40
CA HIS A 962 -25.82 -17.33 18.03
C HIS A 962 -25.45 -17.30 16.53
N ASP A 963 -25.83 -18.32 15.75
CA ASP A 963 -25.49 -18.48 14.33
C ASP A 963 -23.97 -18.52 14.07
N LEU A 964 -23.21 -19.17 14.97
CA LEU A 964 -21.75 -19.24 14.93
C LEU A 964 -21.21 -20.69 14.92
N LEU A 965 -20.09 -20.88 14.23
CA LEU A 965 -19.10 -21.91 14.58
C LEU A 965 -17.91 -21.27 15.29
N GLY A 966 -17.42 -21.87 16.37
CA GLY A 966 -16.15 -21.51 17.01
C GLY A 966 -15.06 -22.51 16.61
N VAL A 967 -13.91 -22.01 16.14
CA VAL A 967 -12.74 -22.80 15.74
C VAL A 967 -11.58 -22.53 16.71
N PHE A 968 -10.99 -23.60 17.25
CA PHE A 968 -9.91 -23.59 18.23
C PHE A 968 -8.73 -24.40 17.74
N LEU A 969 -7.58 -23.74 17.53
CA LEU A 969 -6.36 -24.39 17.06
C LEU A 969 -5.57 -25.00 18.22
N SER A 970 -5.16 -26.26 18.10
CA SER A 970 -4.47 -27.03 19.16
C SER A 970 -3.21 -26.37 19.70
N ARG A 971 -2.37 -25.87 18.78
CA ARG A 971 -1.10 -25.19 19.07
C ARG A 971 -1.24 -23.98 19.99
N LEU A 972 -2.39 -23.30 19.96
CA LEU A 972 -2.62 -22.06 20.71
C LEU A 972 -2.73 -22.30 22.22
N LEU A 973 -3.28 -23.43 22.65
CA LEU A 973 -3.51 -23.72 24.06
C LEU A 973 -2.26 -24.25 24.79
N LEU A 974 -1.20 -24.61 24.03
CA LEU A 974 0.00 -25.28 24.54
C LEU A 974 1.25 -24.40 24.41
N THR A 975 1.28 -23.29 25.16
CA THR A 975 2.55 -22.61 25.48
C THR A 975 3.28 -23.34 26.61
N THR A 976 4.62 -23.26 26.60
CA THR A 976 5.57 -24.25 27.16
C THR A 976 5.64 -24.41 28.69
N SER A 977 4.59 -24.06 29.43
CA SER A 977 4.48 -24.31 30.87
C SER A 977 3.09 -24.78 31.35
N GLY A 978 2.14 -25.04 30.44
CA GLY A 978 0.82 -25.59 30.81
C GLY A 978 -0.02 -24.68 31.69
N GLN A 979 0.11 -23.36 31.54
CA GLN A 979 -0.73 -22.36 32.20
C GLN A 979 -1.18 -21.29 31.20
N PHE A 980 -2.47 -20.97 31.26
CA PHE A 980 -3.07 -19.90 30.47
C PHE A 980 -2.80 -18.53 31.09
N SER A 981 -2.32 -17.59 30.28
CA SER A 981 -2.29 -16.16 30.63
C SER A 981 -2.74 -15.31 29.45
N GLY A 982 -4.04 -15.04 29.37
CA GLY A 982 -4.63 -14.16 28.37
C GLY A 982 -6.00 -13.68 28.84
N SER A 983 -6.19 -12.38 28.96
CA SER A 983 -7.49 -11.78 29.26
C SER A 983 -8.30 -11.66 27.98
N PHE A 984 -9.44 -12.36 27.89
CA PHE A 984 -10.40 -12.15 26.82
C PHE A 984 -11.16 -10.85 27.05
N ALA A 985 -11.22 -9.99 26.03
CA ALA A 985 -11.92 -8.72 26.05
C ALA A 985 -13.04 -8.76 25.01
N GLY A 986 -14.25 -9.06 25.49
CA GLY A 986 -15.49 -9.05 24.73
C GLY A 986 -16.68 -8.80 25.67
N ASP A 987 -17.15 -7.55 25.68
CA ASP A 987 -18.56 -7.17 25.79
C ASP A 987 -19.42 -7.73 26.95
N GLY A 988 -18.87 -7.76 28.17
CA GLY A 988 -19.60 -7.18 29.31
C GLY A 988 -20.37 -8.09 30.29
N ALA A 989 -19.64 -8.78 31.17
CA ALA A 989 -20.04 -8.94 32.58
C ALA A 989 -18.79 -9.06 33.47
N GLY A 990 -18.80 -8.47 34.67
CA GLY A 990 -17.65 -8.51 35.56
C GLY A 990 -17.58 -9.83 36.35
N LEU A 991 -16.45 -10.54 36.28
CA LEU A 991 -16.20 -11.72 37.11
C LEU A 991 -15.21 -11.45 38.25
N THR A 992 -15.78 -11.07 39.39
CA THR A 992 -15.14 -11.25 40.70
C THR A 992 -15.13 -12.75 41.04
N GLY A 993 -14.01 -13.45 40.87
CA GLY A 993 -14.06 -14.92 41.04
C GLY A 993 -12.76 -15.72 40.97
N VAL A 994 -11.57 -15.15 41.19
CA VAL A 994 -10.36 -15.98 41.33
C VAL A 994 -10.40 -16.73 42.66
N VAL A 995 -10.89 -17.98 42.63
CA VAL A 995 -10.65 -18.95 43.70
C VAL A 995 -9.23 -19.48 43.52
N PRO A 996 -8.30 -19.22 44.46
CA PRO A 996 -6.93 -19.71 44.31
C PRO A 996 -6.90 -21.22 44.59
N THR A 997 -6.68 -22.02 43.55
CA THR A 997 -6.17 -23.38 43.73
C THR A 997 -4.67 -23.31 44.07
N SER A 998 -4.19 -24.28 44.84
CA SER A 998 -2.95 -24.18 45.59
C SER A 998 -1.68 -24.02 44.74
N ASN A 999 -0.83 -23.05 45.15
CA ASN A 999 0.60 -22.86 44.82
C ASN A 999 1.01 -21.78 43.78
N SER A 1000 0.13 -20.84 43.39
CA SER A 1000 0.55 -19.63 42.64
C SER A 1000 0.73 -18.39 43.53
N VAL A 1001 1.98 -18.14 43.97
CA VAL A 1001 2.43 -16.80 44.38
C VAL A 1001 3.54 -16.42 43.41
N ASP A 1002 3.24 -15.52 42.49
CA ASP A 1002 4.21 -15.03 41.50
C ASP A 1002 4.93 -13.75 41.98
N THR A 1003 5.81 -13.22 41.14
CA THR A 1003 6.62 -12.03 41.45
C THR A 1003 5.82 -10.73 41.50
N ALA A 1004 4.60 -10.66 40.96
CA ALA A 1004 3.74 -9.47 41.12
C ALA A 1004 3.16 -9.39 42.54
N ALA A 1005 3.04 -10.52 43.24
CA ALA A 1005 2.62 -10.60 44.64
C ALA A 1005 3.75 -10.39 45.67
N LEU A 1006 5.01 -10.26 45.24
CA LEU A 1006 6.18 -10.16 46.13
C LEU A 1006 7.01 -8.89 45.87
N THR A 1007 7.03 -7.97 46.83
CA THR A 1007 7.85 -6.77 46.78
C THR A 1007 9.34 -7.06 47.03
N ALA A 1008 10.22 -6.16 46.57
CA ALA A 1008 11.66 -6.34 46.71
C ALA A 1008 12.09 -6.54 48.18
N SER A 1009 12.85 -7.60 48.45
CA SER A 1009 13.26 -8.07 49.79
C SER A 1009 12.19 -8.75 50.66
N ALA A 1010 11.00 -9.08 50.12
CA ALA A 1010 9.94 -9.77 50.89
C ALA A 1010 10.30 -11.19 51.38
N VAL A 1011 11.31 -11.84 50.78
CA VAL A 1011 11.81 -13.17 51.18
C VAL A 1011 13.12 -13.03 51.95
N THR A 1012 13.05 -13.17 53.28
CA THR A 1012 14.21 -13.20 54.18
C THR A 1012 14.61 -14.64 54.52
N THR A 1013 15.74 -14.84 55.20
CA THR A 1013 16.15 -16.18 55.69
C THR A 1013 15.11 -16.82 56.63
N ALA A 1014 14.29 -16.04 57.34
CA ALA A 1014 13.22 -16.57 58.18
C ALA A 1014 11.99 -17.06 57.37
N ASN A 1015 11.88 -16.68 56.10
CA ASN A 1015 10.85 -17.15 55.18
C ASN A 1015 11.23 -18.47 54.47
N LEU A 1016 12.46 -18.96 54.67
CA LEU A 1016 12.97 -20.20 54.08
C LEU A 1016 13.21 -21.23 55.16
N ALA A 1017 12.52 -22.37 55.09
CA ALA A 1017 12.80 -23.50 55.98
C ALA A 1017 14.18 -24.11 55.69
N ASP A 1018 14.82 -24.70 56.71
CA ASP A 1018 16.11 -25.37 56.56
C ASP A 1018 16.08 -26.41 55.42
N ARG A 1019 17.08 -26.35 54.54
CA ARG A 1019 17.22 -27.21 53.34
C ARG A 1019 16.13 -27.04 52.26
N SER A 1020 15.28 -26.00 52.33
CA SER A 1020 14.21 -25.77 51.33
C SER A 1020 14.72 -25.42 49.92
N VAL A 1021 15.97 -24.96 49.80
CA VAL A 1021 16.67 -24.76 48.51
C VAL A 1021 17.40 -26.05 48.12
N THR A 1022 16.83 -26.78 47.17
CA THR A 1022 17.40 -28.00 46.57
C THR A 1022 18.32 -27.65 45.40
N THR A 1023 19.13 -28.61 44.92
CA THR A 1023 19.97 -28.43 43.72
C THR A 1023 19.16 -27.99 42.50
N SER A 1024 17.98 -28.56 42.28
CA SER A 1024 17.05 -28.16 41.21
C SER A 1024 16.48 -26.73 41.33
N LYS A 1025 16.65 -26.06 42.47
CA LYS A 1025 16.26 -24.65 42.69
C LYS A 1025 17.44 -23.68 42.53
N LEU A 1026 18.62 -24.18 42.16
CA LEU A 1026 19.78 -23.40 41.77
C LEU A 1026 20.02 -23.66 40.28
N ALA A 1027 19.98 -22.61 39.46
CA ALA A 1027 20.38 -22.72 38.06
C ALA A 1027 21.87 -23.07 37.94
N ASP A 1028 22.28 -23.60 36.79
CA ASP A 1028 23.70 -23.84 36.51
C ASP A 1028 24.51 -22.54 36.67
N GLU A 1029 25.72 -22.67 37.22
CA GLU A 1029 26.61 -21.57 37.63
C GLU A 1029 26.04 -20.56 38.66
N ALA A 1030 24.83 -20.76 39.20
CA ALA A 1030 24.23 -19.84 40.18
C ALA A 1030 25.05 -19.70 41.48
N VAL A 1031 25.95 -20.65 41.78
CA VAL A 1031 26.93 -20.57 42.88
C VAL A 1031 28.26 -20.02 42.36
N THR A 1032 28.33 -18.70 42.20
CA THR A 1032 29.55 -17.96 41.87
C THR A 1032 30.58 -17.99 43.02
N THR A 1033 31.85 -17.69 42.72
CA THR A 1033 32.96 -17.76 43.69
C THR A 1033 32.74 -16.97 44.99
N ILE A 1034 32.02 -15.85 44.96
CA ILE A 1034 31.71 -15.05 46.15
C ILE A 1034 30.74 -15.76 47.13
N LYS A 1035 30.00 -16.76 46.64
CA LYS A 1035 29.01 -17.54 47.41
C LYS A 1035 29.65 -18.77 48.08
N LEU A 1036 30.93 -19.04 47.82
CA LEU A 1036 31.72 -20.09 48.46
C LEU A 1036 32.64 -19.47 49.53
N ALA A 1037 32.49 -19.91 50.79
CA ALA A 1037 33.41 -19.49 51.84
C ALA A 1037 34.82 -20.06 51.60
N PRO A 1038 35.91 -19.36 51.97
CA PRO A 1038 37.26 -19.89 51.90
C PRO A 1038 37.36 -21.26 52.58
N GLN A 1039 38.05 -22.22 51.95
CA GLN A 1039 38.21 -23.61 52.41
C GLN A 1039 36.91 -24.46 52.47
N SER A 1040 35.76 -23.98 51.98
CA SER A 1040 34.50 -24.75 52.01
C SER A 1040 34.46 -25.96 51.05
N VAL A 1041 35.27 -25.95 49.99
CA VAL A 1041 35.42 -27.09 49.06
C VAL A 1041 36.53 -28.00 49.58
N MET A 1042 36.14 -29.13 50.17
CA MET A 1042 37.04 -30.17 50.66
C MET A 1042 37.03 -31.38 49.70
N ARG A 1043 37.94 -32.33 49.93
CA ARG A 1043 38.11 -33.54 49.10
C ARG A 1043 36.80 -34.28 48.74
N PRO A 1044 35.78 -34.44 49.62
CA PRO A 1044 34.53 -35.14 49.27
C PRO A 1044 33.65 -34.42 48.24
N GLN A 1045 33.85 -33.12 48.01
CA GLN A 1045 33.08 -32.31 47.05
C GLN A 1045 33.75 -32.22 45.68
N ILE A 1046 34.89 -32.91 45.49
CA ILE A 1046 35.62 -32.98 44.22
C ILE A 1046 35.57 -34.43 43.74
N ALA A 1047 34.97 -34.67 42.57
CA ALA A 1047 34.91 -36.00 41.98
C ALA A 1047 36.32 -36.50 41.56
N ASP A 1048 36.51 -37.82 41.56
CA ASP A 1048 37.78 -38.42 41.16
C ASP A 1048 38.17 -38.01 39.73
N ASN A 1049 39.45 -37.64 39.54
CA ASN A 1049 40.01 -37.09 38.29
C ASN A 1049 39.41 -35.76 37.81
N ALA A 1050 38.55 -35.09 38.58
CA ALA A 1050 37.95 -33.81 38.18
C ALA A 1050 38.98 -32.66 38.04
N VAL A 1051 40.15 -32.76 38.70
CA VAL A 1051 41.28 -31.85 38.55
C VAL A 1051 42.28 -32.45 37.56
N ASN A 1052 42.38 -31.85 36.38
CA ASN A 1052 43.33 -32.21 35.33
C ASN A 1052 44.41 -31.13 35.20
N GLY A 1053 45.40 -31.33 34.32
CA GLY A 1053 46.54 -30.40 34.15
C GLY A 1053 46.13 -28.96 33.82
N LEU A 1054 45.03 -28.75 33.08
CA LEU A 1054 44.50 -27.42 32.74
C LEU A 1054 43.86 -26.69 33.94
N LYS A 1055 43.52 -27.43 35.00
CA LYS A 1055 42.93 -26.91 36.25
C LYS A 1055 44.00 -26.66 37.33
N LEU A 1056 45.27 -26.84 37.01
CA LEU A 1056 46.42 -26.57 37.86
C LEU A 1056 47.25 -25.45 37.23
N ALA A 1057 47.57 -24.41 37.99
CA ALA A 1057 48.50 -23.38 37.53
C ALA A 1057 49.94 -23.93 37.47
N ASP A 1058 50.76 -23.37 36.57
CA ASP A 1058 52.19 -23.73 36.51
C ASP A 1058 52.87 -23.54 37.86
N GLY A 1059 53.60 -24.57 38.31
CA GLY A 1059 54.26 -24.58 39.62
C GLY A 1059 53.36 -24.91 40.82
N ALA A 1060 52.04 -25.13 40.64
CA ALA A 1060 51.13 -25.50 41.73
C ALA A 1060 51.46 -26.85 42.39
N VAL A 1061 52.20 -27.74 41.71
CA VAL A 1061 52.71 -29.00 42.26
C VAL A 1061 54.19 -28.84 42.60
N ASN A 1062 54.49 -28.62 43.89
CA ASN A 1062 55.86 -28.53 44.41
C ASN A 1062 56.26 -29.82 45.18
N THR A 1063 57.48 -29.87 45.73
CA THR A 1063 58.01 -31.05 46.43
C THR A 1063 57.17 -31.51 47.62
N ASN A 1064 56.38 -30.64 48.24
CA ASN A 1064 55.50 -30.99 49.37
C ASN A 1064 54.19 -31.66 48.90
N HIS A 1065 53.88 -31.58 47.61
CA HIS A 1065 52.68 -32.17 46.99
C HIS A 1065 52.96 -33.56 46.37
N LEU A 1066 54.21 -34.04 46.46
CA LEU A 1066 54.67 -35.31 45.91
C LEU A 1066 55.23 -36.19 47.03
N SER A 1067 54.77 -37.45 47.12
CA SER A 1067 55.36 -38.43 48.04
C SER A 1067 56.73 -38.90 47.54
N ALA A 1068 57.55 -39.43 48.46
CA ALA A 1068 58.84 -40.02 48.09
C ALA A 1068 58.63 -41.14 47.04
N SER A 1069 59.34 -41.03 45.91
CA SER A 1069 59.22 -41.91 44.73
C SER A 1069 57.95 -41.77 43.87
N ALA A 1070 57.15 -40.71 44.03
CA ALA A 1070 55.99 -40.44 43.17
C ALA A 1070 56.37 -40.15 41.70
N VAL A 1071 57.59 -39.65 41.45
CA VAL A 1071 58.13 -39.44 40.10
C VAL A 1071 58.98 -40.65 39.72
N THR A 1072 58.46 -41.49 38.81
CA THR A 1072 59.16 -42.68 38.30
C THR A 1072 59.81 -42.40 36.94
N ALA A 1073 60.65 -43.30 36.45
CA ALA A 1073 61.26 -43.20 35.12
C ALA A 1073 60.22 -43.20 33.96
N ALA A 1074 58.97 -43.61 34.21
CA ALA A 1074 57.89 -43.48 33.23
C ALA A 1074 57.32 -42.05 33.16
N HIS A 1075 57.46 -41.25 34.22
CA HIS A 1075 57.05 -39.84 34.27
C HIS A 1075 58.10 -38.89 33.67
N LEU A 1076 59.25 -39.42 33.24
CA LEU A 1076 60.36 -38.69 32.63
C LEU A 1076 60.76 -39.36 31.31
N ARG A 1077 60.02 -39.07 30.23
CA ARG A 1077 60.39 -39.39 28.85
C ARG A 1077 60.09 -38.23 27.90
N SER A 1078 60.90 -37.92 26.90
CA SER A 1078 62.36 -38.11 26.73
C SER A 1078 62.76 -37.45 25.42
N ASP A 1079 63.63 -36.42 25.47
CA ASP A 1079 64.52 -36.10 24.36
C ASP A 1079 65.91 -35.75 24.93
N PRO A 1080 67.04 -36.33 24.46
CA PRO A 1080 68.25 -36.44 25.28
C PRO A 1080 69.12 -35.18 25.50
N GLN A 1081 68.63 -33.95 25.27
CA GLN A 1081 69.47 -32.74 25.33
C GLN A 1081 69.40 -31.89 26.62
N SER A 1082 68.60 -32.26 27.63
CA SER A 1082 68.37 -31.38 28.81
C SER A 1082 68.75 -31.97 30.18
N LEU A 1083 69.63 -32.97 30.25
CA LEU A 1083 70.34 -33.35 31.49
C LEU A 1083 71.77 -32.76 31.57
N ALA A 1084 71.91 -31.52 31.11
CA ALA A 1084 73.11 -30.70 31.28
C ALA A 1084 72.78 -29.34 31.93
N ARG A 1085 72.34 -29.41 33.20
CA ARG A 1085 72.61 -28.45 34.30
C ARG A 1085 72.40 -26.96 34.01
N VAL A 1086 71.36 -26.35 34.59
CA VAL A 1086 71.42 -25.71 35.94
C VAL A 1086 72.34 -24.47 35.99
N SER A 1087 71.79 -23.41 36.59
CA SER A 1087 72.38 -22.07 36.83
C SER A 1087 72.44 -21.15 35.60
N GLY A 1088 71.88 -19.95 35.76
CA GLY A 1088 71.96 -18.89 34.76
C GLY A 1088 73.32 -18.21 34.76
N GLY A 1089 73.59 -17.43 33.70
CA GLY A 1089 74.87 -16.74 33.53
C GLY A 1089 75.20 -16.60 32.06
N VAL A 1090 74.61 -15.59 31.42
CA VAL A 1090 74.82 -15.26 30.00
C VAL A 1090 76.31 -15.06 29.71
N MET A 1091 76.85 -15.84 28.76
CA MET A 1091 78.21 -15.73 28.22
C MET A 1091 78.19 -16.25 26.78
N HIS A 1092 78.76 -15.62 25.76
CA HIS A 1092 79.32 -14.27 25.52
C HIS A 1092 79.26 -14.07 23.97
N ASN A 1093 79.52 -12.92 23.33
CA ASN A 1093 80.49 -11.92 23.71
C ASN A 1093 80.28 -10.50 23.14
N SER A 1094 80.78 -9.50 23.88
CA SER A 1094 81.52 -8.30 23.44
C SER A 1094 81.04 -7.42 22.26
N GLY A 1095 79.80 -7.55 21.77
CA GLY A 1095 79.28 -6.76 20.64
C GLY A 1095 78.23 -5.70 21.03
N GLY A 1096 77.12 -6.13 21.63
CA GLY A 1096 76.11 -5.21 22.18
C GLY A 1096 75.13 -4.56 21.18
N ALA A 1097 74.45 -5.35 20.34
CA ALA A 1097 73.18 -5.01 19.67
C ALA A 1097 72.51 -6.35 19.26
N ILE A 1098 71.24 -6.71 19.56
CA ILE A 1098 69.91 -6.04 19.52
C ILE A 1098 69.33 -5.98 18.09
N GLY A 1099 68.17 -6.63 17.89
CA GLY A 1099 67.38 -6.56 16.67
C GLY A 1099 66.09 -7.39 16.73
N ILE A 1100 64.95 -6.73 16.89
CA ILE A 1100 63.59 -7.26 16.68
C ILE A 1100 63.20 -6.99 15.21
N GLY A 1101 62.41 -7.86 14.57
CA GLY A 1101 61.94 -7.58 13.19
C GLY A 1101 61.01 -8.64 12.57
N THR A 1102 59.71 -8.41 12.76
CA THR A 1102 58.54 -8.73 11.90
C THR A 1102 58.81 -8.72 10.37
N GLU A 1103 58.02 -9.32 9.47
CA GLU A 1103 56.85 -10.21 9.54
C GLU A 1103 56.65 -10.83 8.14
N SER A 1104 56.61 -12.17 8.02
CA SER A 1104 56.06 -12.94 6.87
C SER A 1104 56.68 -12.76 5.45
N PRO A 1105 56.42 -13.67 4.48
CA PRO A 1105 56.48 -15.14 4.59
C PRO A 1105 57.30 -15.84 3.46
N GLY A 1106 57.58 -17.14 3.65
CA GLY A 1106 58.06 -18.09 2.60
C GLY A 1106 59.53 -17.89 2.15
N TYR A 1107 60.32 -18.93 1.81
CA TYR A 1107 60.22 -20.40 1.78
C TYR A 1107 61.67 -20.93 2.02
N THR A 1108 62.03 -22.18 2.32
CA THR A 1108 61.38 -23.48 2.59
C THR A 1108 62.41 -24.35 3.31
N LEU A 1109 62.00 -25.36 4.08
CA LEU A 1109 62.78 -26.60 4.15
C LEU A 1109 61.87 -27.82 4.36
N HIS A 1110 62.12 -28.89 3.60
CA HIS A 1110 61.33 -30.12 3.60
C HIS A 1110 61.65 -31.04 4.79
N VAL A 1111 60.64 -31.75 5.30
CA VAL A 1111 60.82 -33.12 5.84
C VAL A 1111 59.67 -34.01 5.36
N ASN A 1112 59.98 -35.28 5.12
CA ASN A 1112 59.16 -36.27 4.43
C ASN A 1112 58.26 -37.05 5.39
N GLY A 1113 56.95 -37.12 5.14
CA GLY A 1113 55.98 -37.89 5.94
C GLY A 1113 54.54 -37.37 5.77
N SER A 1114 53.54 -38.24 5.94
CA SER A 1114 52.13 -37.82 5.84
C SER A 1114 51.76 -36.97 7.05
N VAL A 1115 51.42 -35.70 6.80
CA VAL A 1115 50.94 -34.76 7.81
C VAL A 1115 49.45 -34.49 7.56
N ALA A 1116 48.60 -35.14 8.34
CA ALA A 1116 47.23 -34.67 8.57
C ALA A 1116 47.29 -33.47 9.53
N GLY A 1117 47.53 -32.28 8.97
CA GLY A 1117 47.67 -31.04 9.72
C GLY A 1117 46.33 -30.34 9.93
N VAL A 1118 45.90 -30.22 11.19
CA VAL A 1118 44.68 -29.49 11.59
C VAL A 1118 45.06 -28.03 11.92
N GLY A 1119 44.41 -27.05 11.29
CA GLY A 1119 44.44 -25.64 11.76
C GLY A 1119 44.81 -24.55 10.73
N ASN A 1120 43.79 -24.04 10.03
CA ASN A 1120 43.61 -22.66 9.53
C ASN A 1120 44.78 -21.92 8.83
N TYR A 1121 44.81 -21.97 7.49
CA TYR A 1121 45.58 -21.04 6.62
C TYR A 1121 44.71 -19.93 5.98
N ASN A 1122 43.41 -19.86 6.29
CA ASN A 1122 42.39 -19.23 5.45
C ASN A 1122 42.29 -17.68 5.52
N ALA A 1123 43.35 -16.96 5.92
CA ALA A 1123 43.28 -15.52 6.22
C ALA A 1123 44.43 -14.64 5.66
N LEU A 1124 45.30 -15.16 4.79
CA LEU A 1124 46.42 -14.38 4.22
C LEU A 1124 45.96 -13.49 3.05
N SER A 1125 46.08 -12.17 3.21
CA SER A 1125 45.54 -11.18 2.26
C SER A 1125 46.54 -10.67 1.20
N ASP A 1126 47.84 -10.95 1.35
CA ASP A 1126 48.95 -10.48 0.50
C ASP A 1126 48.81 -10.90 -0.97
N ALA A 1127 48.92 -9.93 -1.88
CA ALA A 1127 48.76 -10.11 -3.33
C ALA A 1127 49.79 -11.06 -3.96
N ARG A 1128 50.97 -11.25 -3.35
CA ARG A 1128 52.02 -12.16 -3.87
C ARG A 1128 51.60 -13.63 -3.88
N TYR A 1129 50.62 -14.01 -3.06
CA TYR A 1129 50.10 -15.37 -2.96
C TYR A 1129 48.79 -15.57 -3.74
N LYS A 1130 48.41 -14.59 -4.57
CA LYS A 1130 47.15 -14.58 -5.33
C LYS A 1130 47.42 -14.48 -6.82
N THR A 1131 46.88 -15.41 -7.60
CA THR A 1131 46.88 -15.39 -9.07
C THR A 1131 45.50 -15.04 -9.61
N ASN A 1132 45.41 -14.50 -10.83
CA ASN A 1132 44.16 -14.03 -11.45
C ASN A 1132 43.43 -12.94 -10.65
N VAL A 1133 44.18 -12.01 -10.03
CA VAL A 1133 43.59 -10.83 -9.36
C VAL A 1133 43.02 -9.89 -10.41
N MET A 1134 41.68 -9.90 -10.55
CA MET A 1134 40.94 -9.00 -11.44
C MET A 1134 40.18 -7.95 -10.61
N PRO A 1135 40.05 -6.70 -11.11
CA PRO A 1135 39.21 -5.70 -10.47
C PRO A 1135 37.73 -6.08 -10.58
N LEU A 1136 36.94 -5.79 -9.55
CA LEU A 1136 35.49 -5.95 -9.59
C LEU A 1136 34.89 -4.83 -10.47
N THR A 1137 34.16 -5.19 -11.52
CA THR A 1137 33.54 -4.26 -12.47
C THR A 1137 32.03 -4.39 -12.45
N ASN A 1138 31.30 -3.30 -12.71
CA ASN A 1138 29.83 -3.21 -12.60
C ASN A 1138 29.33 -3.56 -11.19
N ALA A 1139 30.12 -3.23 -10.16
CA ALA A 1139 29.81 -3.55 -8.77
C ALA A 1139 28.53 -2.83 -8.30
N LEU A 1140 28.37 -1.56 -8.70
CA LEU A 1140 27.17 -0.77 -8.41
C LEU A 1140 25.91 -1.37 -9.06
N ALA A 1141 26.00 -1.78 -10.33
CA ALA A 1141 24.86 -2.42 -11.01
C ALA A 1141 24.48 -3.76 -10.39
N LYS A 1142 25.48 -4.57 -9.98
CA LYS A 1142 25.24 -5.79 -9.19
C LYS A 1142 24.55 -5.48 -7.86
N VAL A 1143 25.05 -4.51 -7.08
CA VAL A 1143 24.46 -4.13 -5.79
C VAL A 1143 23.03 -3.59 -5.92
N LEU A 1144 22.75 -2.79 -6.96
CA LEU A 1144 21.40 -2.28 -7.22
C LEU A 1144 20.39 -3.37 -7.65
N ALA A 1145 20.88 -4.50 -8.18
CA ALA A 1145 20.06 -5.68 -8.46
C ALA A 1145 19.84 -6.58 -7.24
N LEU A 1146 20.55 -6.37 -6.12
CA LEU A 1146 20.33 -7.12 -4.88
C LEU A 1146 19.15 -6.53 -4.09
N ARG A 1147 18.18 -7.38 -3.77
CA ARG A 1147 16.99 -7.00 -3.02
C ARG A 1147 17.17 -7.22 -1.52
N GLY A 1148 17.35 -6.13 -0.78
CA GLY A 1148 17.22 -6.12 0.68
C GLY A 1148 15.80 -6.50 1.12
N VAL A 1149 15.68 -7.42 2.08
CA VAL A 1149 14.39 -7.85 2.63
C VAL A 1149 14.42 -7.84 4.17
N SER A 1150 13.29 -7.46 4.78
CA SER A 1150 13.00 -7.83 6.16
C SER A 1150 12.23 -9.13 6.15
N PHE A 1151 12.69 -10.13 6.92
CA PHE A 1151 12.03 -11.41 7.02
C PHE A 1151 12.01 -11.91 8.46
N ASP A 1152 10.94 -12.63 8.78
CA ASP A 1152 10.86 -13.43 9.99
C ASP A 1152 11.25 -14.85 9.63
N TRP A 1153 12.05 -15.50 10.47
CA TRP A 1153 12.48 -16.87 10.20
C TRP A 1153 11.30 -17.82 10.29
N ARG A 1154 11.22 -18.75 9.33
CA ARG A 1154 10.25 -19.86 9.30
C ARG A 1154 10.61 -20.95 10.32
N ARG A 1155 10.70 -20.55 11.59
CA ARG A 1155 10.98 -21.39 12.79
C ARG A 1155 9.99 -22.55 12.97
N THR A 1156 8.84 -22.46 12.31
CA THR A 1156 7.74 -23.41 12.36
C THR A 1156 7.85 -24.49 11.28
N GLU A 1157 8.34 -24.13 10.10
CA GLU A 1157 8.57 -25.06 8.98
C GLU A 1157 9.94 -25.75 9.08
N PHE A 1158 10.92 -25.11 9.75
CA PHE A 1158 12.27 -25.64 9.97
C PHE A 1158 12.70 -25.50 11.46
N PRO A 1159 11.96 -26.10 12.41
CA PRO A 1159 12.23 -25.96 13.84
C PRO A 1159 13.61 -26.49 14.26
N GLU A 1160 14.11 -27.51 13.59
CA GLU A 1160 15.42 -28.12 13.82
C GLU A 1160 16.61 -27.18 13.53
N LYS A 1161 16.39 -26.11 12.74
CA LYS A 1161 17.41 -25.08 12.47
C LYS A 1161 17.49 -24.01 13.57
N ASN A 1162 16.52 -23.98 14.50
CA ASN A 1162 16.51 -23.14 15.72
C ASN A 1162 16.78 -21.64 15.50
N PHE A 1163 16.12 -21.05 14.49
CA PHE A 1163 16.34 -19.67 14.07
C PHE A 1163 15.85 -18.59 15.07
N SER A 1164 16.42 -17.39 14.96
CA SER A 1164 16.08 -16.23 15.82
C SER A 1164 14.61 -15.80 15.74
N THR A 1165 14.08 -15.29 16.86
CA THR A 1165 12.69 -14.81 16.98
C THR A 1165 12.51 -13.35 16.57
N ALA A 1166 13.58 -12.55 16.57
CA ALA A 1166 13.54 -11.17 16.13
C ALA A 1166 13.56 -11.08 14.59
N ARG A 1167 12.69 -10.24 14.02
CA ARG A 1167 12.71 -9.91 12.58
C ARG A 1167 14.11 -9.53 12.14
N GLN A 1168 14.62 -10.17 11.11
CA GLN A 1168 15.95 -9.89 10.56
C GLN A 1168 15.84 -9.06 9.28
N LEU A 1169 16.90 -8.28 9.03
CA LEU A 1169 17.16 -7.63 7.74
C LEU A 1169 18.32 -8.37 7.07
N GLY A 1170 18.17 -8.72 5.80
CA GLY A 1170 19.21 -9.44 5.07
C GLY A 1170 18.86 -9.63 3.59
N LEU A 1171 19.53 -10.60 2.97
CA LEU A 1171 19.35 -10.97 1.56
C LEU A 1171 18.93 -12.44 1.45
N ILE A 1172 18.08 -12.75 0.47
CA ILE A 1172 17.74 -14.13 0.11
C ILE A 1172 18.87 -14.70 -0.76
N ALA A 1173 19.48 -15.81 -0.33
CA ALA A 1173 20.66 -16.38 -0.99
C ALA A 1173 20.40 -16.77 -2.46
N GLN A 1174 19.19 -17.24 -2.76
CA GLN A 1174 18.75 -17.60 -4.12
C GLN A 1174 18.68 -16.38 -5.05
N ASP A 1175 18.21 -15.23 -4.55
CA ASP A 1175 18.20 -13.98 -5.32
C ASP A 1175 19.64 -13.50 -5.56
N VAL A 1176 20.50 -13.55 -4.53
CA VAL A 1176 21.93 -13.18 -4.66
C VAL A 1176 22.66 -14.08 -5.65
N ALA A 1177 22.36 -15.39 -5.69
CA ALA A 1177 23.01 -16.34 -6.60
C ALA A 1177 22.81 -15.97 -8.08
N SER A 1178 21.72 -15.27 -8.43
CA SER A 1178 21.48 -14.81 -9.79
C SER A 1178 22.35 -13.60 -10.23
N VAL A 1179 22.99 -12.91 -9.27
CA VAL A 1179 23.74 -11.66 -9.49
C VAL A 1179 25.23 -11.80 -9.11
N VAL A 1180 25.50 -12.55 -8.04
CA VAL A 1180 26.81 -12.80 -7.43
C VAL A 1180 26.90 -14.28 -7.01
N PRO A 1181 26.85 -15.23 -7.96
CA PRO A 1181 26.90 -16.66 -7.64
C PRO A 1181 28.13 -17.06 -6.81
N GLU A 1182 29.25 -16.36 -6.99
CA GLU A 1182 30.49 -16.57 -6.24
C GLU A 1182 30.39 -16.36 -4.72
N ALA A 1183 29.36 -15.65 -4.22
CA ALA A 1183 29.15 -15.42 -2.79
C ALA A 1183 28.18 -16.42 -2.13
N VAL A 1184 27.59 -17.34 -2.90
CA VAL A 1184 26.57 -18.29 -2.43
C VAL A 1184 27.08 -19.72 -2.56
N THR A 1185 27.09 -20.44 -1.44
CA THR A 1185 27.45 -21.87 -1.39
C THR A 1185 26.22 -22.71 -1.12
N GLN A 1186 25.93 -23.64 -2.02
CA GLN A 1186 24.91 -24.67 -1.82
C GLN A 1186 25.56 -25.92 -1.19
N ASP A 1187 24.94 -26.49 -0.17
CA ASP A 1187 25.41 -27.74 0.43
C ASP A 1187 24.83 -28.99 -0.28
N ALA A 1188 25.20 -30.19 0.19
CA ALA A 1188 24.77 -31.45 -0.40
C ALA A 1188 23.29 -31.79 -0.16
N ALA A 1189 22.60 -31.10 0.76
CA ALA A 1189 21.15 -31.23 0.96
C ALA A 1189 20.36 -30.24 0.07
N GLY A 1190 21.04 -29.27 -0.54
CA GLY A 1190 20.46 -28.27 -1.42
C GLY A 1190 20.22 -26.91 -0.75
N ASP A 1191 20.54 -26.78 0.54
CA ASP A 1191 20.41 -25.52 1.28
C ASP A 1191 21.43 -24.50 0.77
N HIS A 1192 20.95 -23.27 0.51
CA HIS A 1192 21.79 -22.17 0.04
C HIS A 1192 22.24 -21.32 1.22
N SER A 1193 23.56 -21.13 1.36
CA SER A 1193 24.18 -20.28 2.38
C SER A 1193 24.89 -19.10 1.72
N LEU A 1194 24.74 -17.90 2.29
CA LEU A 1194 25.32 -16.67 1.76
C LEU A 1194 26.50 -16.21 2.62
N ALA A 1195 27.69 -16.12 2.02
CA ALA A 1195 28.87 -15.60 2.66
C ALA A 1195 28.88 -14.06 2.60
N TYR A 1196 28.22 -13.41 3.57
CA TYR A 1196 28.14 -11.93 3.62
C TYR A 1196 29.50 -11.24 3.58
N ALA A 1197 30.57 -11.88 4.06
CA ALA A 1197 31.94 -11.36 3.98
C ALA A 1197 32.44 -11.19 2.53
N ASP A 1198 32.02 -12.05 1.60
CA ASP A 1198 32.43 -12.01 0.19
C ASP A 1198 31.65 -10.95 -0.61
N LEU A 1199 30.51 -10.47 -0.08
CA LEU A 1199 29.81 -9.29 -0.59
C LEU A 1199 30.45 -7.96 -0.14
N VAL A 1200 31.27 -7.94 0.92
CA VAL A 1200 31.87 -6.69 1.43
C VAL A 1200 32.81 -6.02 0.41
N PRO A 1201 33.73 -6.74 -0.28
CA PRO A 1201 34.53 -6.15 -1.36
C PRO A 1201 33.68 -5.57 -2.50
N LEU A 1202 32.57 -6.24 -2.84
CA LEU A 1202 31.65 -5.78 -3.89
C LEU A 1202 30.93 -4.48 -3.46
N LEU A 1203 30.45 -4.41 -2.22
CA LEU A 1203 29.82 -3.20 -1.68
C LEU A 1203 30.80 -2.02 -1.58
N ILE A 1204 32.05 -2.29 -1.17
CA ILE A 1204 33.11 -1.28 -1.14
C ILE A 1204 33.41 -0.75 -2.55
N GLU A 1205 33.56 -1.64 -3.54
CA GLU A 1205 33.82 -1.21 -4.92
C GLU A 1205 32.61 -0.52 -5.55
N ALA A 1206 31.38 -0.94 -5.22
CA ALA A 1206 30.14 -0.27 -5.62
C ALA A 1206 30.03 1.15 -5.07
N ILE A 1207 30.36 1.35 -3.79
CA ILE A 1207 30.45 2.68 -3.17
C ILE A 1207 31.55 3.50 -3.83
N GLN A 1208 32.70 2.92 -4.17
CA GLN A 1208 33.77 3.62 -4.89
C GLN A 1208 33.41 3.92 -6.34
N GLU A 1209 32.65 3.05 -7.02
CA GLU A 1209 32.11 3.26 -8.37
C GLU A 1209 31.07 4.39 -8.36
N GLN A 1210 30.13 4.37 -7.41
CA GLN A 1210 29.17 5.45 -7.19
C GLN A 1210 29.87 6.77 -6.82
N GLN A 1211 30.86 6.75 -5.92
CA GLN A 1211 31.64 7.96 -5.58
C GLN A 1211 32.53 8.44 -6.72
N ARG A 1212 32.97 7.57 -7.64
CA ARG A 1212 33.67 7.96 -8.87
C ARG A 1212 32.69 8.56 -9.87
N ALA A 1213 31.48 8.02 -10.01
CA ALA A 1213 30.41 8.60 -10.82
C ALA A 1213 29.96 9.96 -10.28
N VAL A 1214 29.73 10.10 -8.97
CA VAL A 1214 29.42 11.38 -8.32
C VAL A 1214 30.57 12.37 -8.51
N ARG A 1215 31.84 11.98 -8.27
CA ARG A 1215 32.99 12.87 -8.50
C ARG A 1215 33.20 13.21 -9.98
N ALA A 1216 32.85 12.32 -10.90
CA ALA A 1216 32.88 12.59 -12.34
C ALA A 1216 31.78 13.59 -12.71
N ASN A 1217 30.55 13.40 -12.24
CA ASN A 1217 29.44 14.33 -12.43
C ASN A 1217 29.73 15.69 -11.77
N GLU A 1218 30.32 15.73 -10.57
CA GLU A 1218 30.76 16.97 -9.90
C GLU A 1218 31.89 17.67 -10.67
N ALA A 1219 32.82 16.92 -11.25
CA ALA A 1219 33.89 17.45 -12.09
C ALA A 1219 33.35 17.95 -13.44
N GLU A 1220 32.38 17.26 -14.03
CA GLU A 1220 31.67 17.65 -15.25
C GLU A 1220 30.82 18.90 -14.99
N ILE A 1221 30.02 18.94 -13.92
CA ILE A 1221 29.29 20.12 -13.44
C ILE A 1221 30.26 21.28 -13.15
N ARG A 1222 31.44 21.03 -12.56
CA ARG A 1222 32.46 22.07 -12.34
C ARG A 1222 33.06 22.57 -13.65
N THR A 1223 33.32 21.68 -14.60
CA THR A 1223 33.85 22.02 -15.93
C THR A 1223 32.80 22.80 -16.74
N LEU A 1224 31.53 22.38 -16.70
CA LEU A 1224 30.39 23.08 -17.28
C LEU A 1224 30.20 24.46 -16.62
N LYS A 1225 30.32 24.57 -15.29
CA LYS A 1225 30.28 25.87 -14.58
C LYS A 1225 31.48 26.76 -14.90
N GLU A 1226 32.67 26.21 -15.14
CA GLU A 1226 33.84 26.98 -15.63
C GLU A 1226 33.69 27.41 -17.10
N LEU A 1227 33.08 26.57 -17.95
CA LEU A 1227 32.75 26.88 -19.35
C LEU A 1227 31.61 27.91 -19.46
N LEU A 1228 30.63 27.88 -18.56
CA LEU A 1228 29.59 28.93 -18.42
C LEU A 1228 30.23 30.26 -18.02
N LYS A 1229 31.18 30.23 -17.07
CA LYS A 1229 31.92 31.43 -16.62
C LYS A 1229 32.91 31.98 -17.65
N ASN A 1230 33.21 31.25 -18.74
CA ASN A 1230 34.11 31.73 -19.79
C ASN A 1230 33.78 31.10 -21.17
N PRO A 1231 32.72 31.57 -21.86
CA PRO A 1231 32.22 30.95 -23.11
C PRO A 1231 33.25 30.87 -24.25
N SER A 1232 34.28 31.73 -24.22
CA SER A 1232 35.35 31.79 -25.22
C SER A 1232 36.27 30.56 -25.29
N ARG A 1233 36.15 29.60 -24.35
CA ARG A 1233 36.96 28.36 -24.31
C ARG A 1233 36.25 27.10 -24.82
N TRP A 1234 35.03 27.20 -25.36
CA TRP A 1234 34.30 26.05 -25.89
C TRP A 1234 35.07 25.31 -27.01
N PRO A 1235 35.39 24.01 -26.85
CA PRO A 1235 35.92 23.20 -27.93
C PRO A 1235 34.77 22.80 -28.86
N ILE A 1236 34.48 23.64 -29.86
CA ILE A 1236 33.40 23.38 -30.82
C ILE A 1236 33.79 22.20 -31.73
N SER A 1237 33.29 21.01 -31.40
CA SER A 1237 33.21 19.88 -32.31
C SER A 1237 31.82 19.24 -32.22
N SER A 1238 31.23 18.89 -33.36
CA SER A 1238 29.84 18.42 -33.46
C SER A 1238 29.57 17.09 -32.76
N GLN A 1239 30.62 16.32 -32.43
CA GLN A 1239 30.48 15.05 -31.71
C GLN A 1239 30.11 15.24 -30.23
N THR A 1240 30.56 16.32 -29.58
CA THR A 1240 30.33 16.54 -28.15
C THR A 1240 28.88 16.97 -27.84
N VAL A 1241 28.27 17.76 -28.74
CA VAL A 1241 26.88 18.24 -28.60
C VAL A 1241 25.87 17.08 -28.68
N ASN A 1242 26.10 16.13 -29.59
CA ASN A 1242 25.21 14.97 -29.76
C ASN A 1242 25.27 13.97 -28.58
N THR A 1243 26.32 13.99 -27.75
CA THR A 1243 26.41 13.16 -26.54
C THR A 1243 25.77 13.80 -25.29
N LEU A 1244 25.59 15.12 -25.27
CA LEU A 1244 24.91 15.84 -24.18
C LEU A 1244 23.39 15.89 -24.35
N ASN A 1245 22.88 15.93 -25.58
CA ASN A 1245 21.43 15.93 -25.87
C ASN A 1245 20.75 14.54 -25.72
N GLY A 1246 21.39 13.57 -25.06
CA GLY A 1246 20.92 12.18 -25.03
C GLY A 1246 21.32 11.38 -23.78
N ARG A 1247 21.57 12.07 -22.67
CA ARG A 1247 21.84 11.48 -21.34
C ARG A 1247 21.05 12.19 -20.27
#